data_AF-A0A937L4Q8-F1
#
_entry.id   AF-A0A937L4Q8-F1
#
_cell.length_a   1.000
_cell.length_b   1.000
_cell.length_c   1.000
_cell.angle_alpha   90.00
_cell.angle_beta   90.00
_cell.angle_gamma   90.00
#
_symmetry.space_group_name_H-M   'P 1'
#
loop_
_entity.id
_entity.type
_entity.pdbx_description
1 polymer ?
#
loop_
_entity_poly.entity_id
_entity_poly.type
_entity_poly.pdbx_seq_one_letter_code
_entity_poly.pdbx_strand_id
1 'polypeptide(L)'
;MFTSIFWFELRYQLRNPVFIVTSLVFFLLTFGSVTIDNIQIGSGGNIHVNSPIAIAQTVLIMTVFYMFASTAFVANVVVRDDESGFGPMVRSTRVTKFAYLLGRYAGAYTAAAVGFAAVPLAILIGAQMPWLDQETLGPTVLSHYLSIFIVFALPNILVTSAIFFAVACVSRSMMLSYVGVLVFLVLYFTLTGLAGDQPGLRDTVATIEPFGLGAFSDATRYWSAAESNNQVPPFEGALFWNRLIALCLSGIALGIAYWRYSFAENGVSARKLKKEQQRAAREAAEQPCLVDVLPAPNQKAAAWPRLLSRTRLEVNLIFTSPAFFVLILIGLLNSGGALWFANQLYGTPAVPMTFALLMPLFGSFGIIPIIIAIYFAGELVWRDRDRGMHEIIDATSLPNWAYFVPKVLAVAAVLIATLCIAALAAILVQLFRGYTAIELDKYVAWFILPYSVDMLMTAILAVFFQALSTSKYMGWGLMVVYLVASITLVSLGFEHPLYNFGDVGFVMVSDLNGADVGGEKSWWLRLYWGGICAILSVIAYLLWRRGVAVSLRAQLARVPARLVGAPALIALIGLGVSTTTGGWMFYQMNVLNEYVISDEQEEQLADYEKQFLQYENVKQPSTTHIQLDVDLYPHAGRALFKGSYTLINDTGAPVEELHVLFQDGYSDLTELDIPGGTLTLDEQEDYGYQIYALEPVMAPGETLEMRFAAERIHNGFSTRGEDTRLVKNGTFLNNAEFAPQLGFDRSALLQDRSTRRKYDLPAELRMPKLEDESARDRNYVGNVDWVMSDITVTTRADQTA
;
A
#
# COMPACT_ATOMS: atom_id res chain seq x y z
N MET A 1 23.76 35.75 21.05
CA MET A 1 22.89 34.79 21.78
C MET A 1 21.91 34.07 20.87
N PHE A 2 21.17 34.77 20.00
CA PHE A 2 20.28 34.12 19.02
C PHE A 2 21.04 33.13 18.12
N THR A 3 22.10 33.60 17.45
CA THR A 3 22.90 32.79 16.51
C THR A 3 23.53 31.57 17.16
N SER A 4 24.03 31.69 18.39
CA SER A 4 24.60 30.56 19.14
C SER A 4 23.55 29.51 19.48
N ILE A 5 22.34 29.93 19.87
CA ILE A 5 21.22 29.01 20.17
C ILE A 5 20.73 28.35 18.89
N PHE A 6 20.60 29.11 17.80
CA PHE A 6 20.26 28.59 16.49
C PHE A 6 21.22 27.48 16.04
N TRP A 7 22.53 27.74 16.04
CA TRP A 7 23.52 26.74 15.61
C TRP A 7 23.59 25.53 16.53
N PHE A 8 23.40 25.74 17.84
CA PHE A 8 23.31 24.63 18.79
C PHE A 8 22.13 23.72 18.47
N GLU A 9 20.94 24.30 18.30
CA GLU A 9 19.73 23.52 18.02
C GLU A 9 19.80 22.83 16.65
N LEU A 10 20.28 23.53 15.62
CA LEU A 10 20.46 22.93 14.29
C LEU A 10 21.42 21.73 14.34
N ARG A 11 22.58 21.87 14.99
CA ARG A 11 23.54 20.75 15.13
C ARG A 11 22.97 19.60 15.96
N TYR A 12 22.20 19.90 16.99
CA TYR A 12 21.53 18.90 17.81
C TYR A 12 20.55 18.10 16.96
N GLN A 13 19.67 18.77 16.20
CA GLN A 13 18.66 18.11 15.37
C GLN A 13 19.29 17.29 14.24
N LEU A 14 20.30 17.83 13.53
CA LEU A 14 20.97 17.10 12.44
C LEU A 14 21.69 15.83 12.91
N ARG A 15 22.13 15.77 14.18
CA ARG A 15 22.75 14.58 14.78
C ARG A 15 21.75 13.64 15.43
N ASN A 16 20.50 14.08 15.58
CA ASN A 16 19.46 13.28 16.19
C ASN A 16 19.11 12.11 15.25
N PRO A 17 19.07 10.85 15.73
CA PRO A 17 18.63 9.72 14.92
C PRO A 17 17.26 9.90 14.27
N VAL A 18 16.36 10.66 14.90
CA VAL A 18 15.04 10.97 14.33
C VAL A 18 15.18 11.71 13.00
N PHE A 19 16.13 12.65 12.89
CA PHE A 19 16.40 13.37 11.64
C PHE A 19 16.86 12.42 10.54
N ILE A 20 17.85 11.57 10.84
CA ILE A 20 18.40 10.60 9.88
C ILE A 20 17.31 9.64 9.39
N VAL A 21 16.54 9.05 10.31
CA VAL A 21 15.48 8.10 9.98
C VAL A 21 14.39 8.78 9.15
N THR A 22 13.96 9.99 9.54
CA THR A 22 12.94 10.74 8.81
C THR A 22 13.41 11.05 7.39
N SER A 23 14.60 11.63 7.24
CA SER A 23 15.15 11.95 5.92
C SER A 23 15.34 10.71 5.06
N LEU A 24 15.79 9.59 5.64
CA LEU A 24 15.95 8.33 4.93
C LEU A 24 14.61 7.75 4.47
N VAL A 25 13.57 7.80 5.31
CA VAL A 25 12.23 7.29 4.95
C VAL A 25 11.64 8.12 3.81
N PHE A 26 11.66 9.45 3.91
CA PHE A 26 11.16 10.32 2.83
C PHE A 26 12.00 10.21 1.56
N PHE A 27 13.32 10.00 1.69
CA PHE A 27 14.18 9.69 0.55
C PHE A 27 13.78 8.38 -0.12
N LEU A 28 13.72 7.27 0.62
CA LEU A 28 13.46 5.94 0.07
C LEU A 28 12.06 5.82 -0.53
N LEU A 29 11.04 6.41 0.10
CA LEU A 29 9.67 6.41 -0.45
C LEU A 29 9.61 7.16 -1.78
N THR A 30 10.24 8.33 -1.85
CA THR A 30 10.26 9.14 -3.07
C THR A 30 11.17 8.54 -4.15
N PHE A 31 12.28 7.92 -3.75
CA PHE A 31 13.19 7.23 -4.66
C PHE A 31 12.52 6.00 -5.26
N GLY A 32 11.86 5.19 -4.42
CA GLY A 32 11.05 4.06 -4.86
C GLY A 32 9.96 4.50 -5.83
N SER A 33 9.28 5.64 -5.58
CA SER A 33 8.24 6.11 -6.48
C SER A 33 8.71 6.64 -7.83
N VAL A 34 10.01 6.82 -8.01
CA VAL A 34 10.64 7.26 -9.27
C VAL A 34 11.28 6.10 -10.00
N THR A 35 11.69 5.05 -9.28
CA THR A 35 12.52 3.95 -9.80
C THR A 35 11.78 2.63 -9.93
N ILE A 36 10.55 2.53 -9.43
CA ILE A 36 9.74 1.32 -9.39
C ILE A 36 8.35 1.66 -9.92
N ASP A 37 7.95 1.06 -11.04
CA ASP A 37 6.69 1.40 -11.73
C ASP A 37 5.44 1.12 -10.88
N ASN A 38 5.52 0.11 -10.01
CA ASN A 38 4.45 -0.25 -9.07
C ASN A 38 4.26 0.77 -7.92
N ILE A 39 5.22 1.66 -7.69
CA ILE A 39 5.12 2.71 -6.67
C ILE A 39 4.94 4.03 -7.39
N GLN A 40 3.72 4.58 -7.41
CA GLN A 40 3.48 5.86 -8.05
C GLN A 40 3.01 6.91 -7.05
N ILE A 41 3.71 8.04 -7.00
CA ILE A 41 3.30 9.23 -6.26
C ILE A 41 2.97 10.33 -7.28
N GLY A 42 1.69 10.59 -7.49
CA GLY A 42 1.23 11.68 -8.34
C GLY A 42 1.11 11.31 -9.82
N SER A 43 1.71 12.13 -10.70
CA SER A 43 1.48 12.11 -12.15
C SER A 43 1.92 10.81 -12.85
N GLY A 44 1.21 10.45 -13.93
CA GLY A 44 1.48 9.28 -14.77
C GLY A 44 1.15 9.50 -16.25
N GLY A 45 1.32 8.46 -17.07
CA GLY A 45 1.06 8.51 -18.51
C GLY A 45 2.15 9.26 -19.29
N ASN A 46 1.77 10.21 -20.16
CA ASN A 46 2.70 10.93 -21.05
C ASN A 46 3.54 12.03 -20.35
N ILE A 47 3.51 12.10 -19.02
CA ILE A 47 4.26 13.11 -18.25
C ILE A 47 5.54 12.47 -17.73
N HIS A 48 6.69 13.08 -18.02
CA HIS A 48 7.99 12.56 -17.59
C HIS A 48 8.08 12.54 -16.06
N VAL A 49 8.75 11.52 -15.53
CA VAL A 49 8.89 11.29 -14.08
C VAL A 49 9.62 12.44 -13.38
N ASN A 50 10.58 13.06 -14.07
CA ASN A 50 11.34 14.22 -13.59
C ASN A 50 10.82 15.58 -14.12
N SER A 51 9.60 15.63 -14.64
CA SER A 51 8.96 16.87 -15.09
C SER A 51 8.70 17.85 -13.94
N PRO A 52 8.59 19.17 -14.22
CA PRO A 52 8.20 20.15 -13.20
C PRO A 52 6.90 19.79 -12.47
N ILE A 53 5.89 19.28 -13.17
CA ILE A 53 4.62 18.88 -12.56
C ILE A 53 4.78 17.67 -11.66
N ALA A 54 5.47 16.63 -12.11
CA ALA A 54 5.68 15.43 -11.30
C ALA A 54 6.47 15.76 -10.02
N ILE A 55 7.51 16.59 -10.14
CA ILE A 55 8.28 17.07 -8.98
C ILE A 55 7.39 17.89 -8.03
N ALA A 56 6.62 18.84 -8.56
CA ALA A 56 5.76 19.70 -7.73
C ALA A 56 4.66 18.93 -7.02
N GLN A 57 4.00 18.01 -7.71
CA GLN A 57 2.96 17.16 -7.14
C GLN A 57 3.53 16.26 -6.05
N THR A 58 4.67 15.60 -6.31
CA THR A 58 5.35 14.76 -5.33
C THR A 58 5.77 15.56 -4.10
N VAL A 59 6.39 16.74 -4.30
CA VAL A 59 6.77 17.65 -3.21
C VAL A 59 5.56 18.08 -2.39
N LEU A 60 4.47 18.51 -3.04
CA LEU A 60 3.25 18.94 -2.35
C LEU A 60 2.64 17.82 -1.51
N ILE A 61 2.46 16.63 -2.09
CA ILE A 61 1.93 15.45 -1.37
C ILE A 61 2.83 15.11 -0.19
N MET A 62 4.15 15.03 -0.41
CA MET A 62 5.11 14.72 0.64
C MET A 62 5.14 15.79 1.74
N THR A 63 4.91 17.08 1.45
CA THR A 63 4.84 18.10 2.51
C THR A 63 3.67 17.91 3.46
N VAL A 64 2.53 17.38 2.98
CA VAL A 64 1.38 17.05 3.83
C VAL A 64 1.78 15.99 4.85
N PHE A 65 2.43 14.91 4.42
CA PHE A 65 2.92 13.87 5.33
C PHE A 65 4.09 14.36 6.20
N TYR A 66 4.95 15.24 5.67
CA TYR A 66 6.10 15.75 6.40
C TYR A 66 5.71 16.66 7.57
N MET A 67 4.47 17.16 7.63
CA MET A 67 4.01 17.96 8.77
C MET A 67 4.13 17.22 10.12
N PHE A 68 4.02 15.89 10.11
CA PHE A 68 4.19 15.06 11.32
C PHE A 68 5.64 15.06 11.80
N ALA A 69 6.58 14.98 10.85
CA ALA A 69 8.01 15.09 11.13
C ALA A 69 8.41 16.51 11.54
N SER A 70 7.94 17.53 10.82
CA SER A 70 8.21 18.93 11.16
C SER A 70 7.70 19.27 12.55
N THR A 71 6.52 18.78 12.93
CA THR A 71 5.96 18.88 14.29
C THR A 71 6.85 18.20 15.32
N ALA A 72 7.36 17.00 15.02
CA ALA A 72 8.27 16.28 15.92
C ALA A 72 9.52 17.12 16.22
N PHE A 73 10.09 17.77 15.19
CA PHE A 73 11.27 18.62 15.36
C PHE A 73 10.94 19.86 16.20
N VAL A 74 9.90 20.62 15.87
CA VAL A 74 9.63 21.90 16.55
C VAL A 74 9.00 21.74 17.94
N ALA A 75 8.15 20.73 18.16
CA ALA A 75 7.52 20.52 19.47
C ALA A 75 8.54 20.01 20.50
N ASN A 76 9.46 19.14 20.08
CA ASN A 76 10.53 18.62 20.95
C ASN A 76 11.39 19.75 21.51
N VAL A 77 11.70 20.77 20.70
CA VAL A 77 12.57 21.88 21.11
C VAL A 77 12.01 22.69 22.30
N VAL A 78 10.68 22.76 22.42
CA VAL A 78 10.00 23.46 23.52
C VAL A 78 9.95 22.60 24.78
N VAL A 79 9.66 21.30 24.63
CA VAL A 79 9.32 20.40 25.74
C VAL A 79 10.56 19.70 26.32
N ARG A 80 11.62 19.49 25.53
CA ARG A 80 12.84 18.75 25.89
C ARG A 80 13.50 19.25 27.17
N ASP A 81 13.62 20.56 27.33
CA ASP A 81 14.30 21.14 28.50
C ASP A 81 13.47 20.95 29.77
N ASP A 82 12.15 20.97 29.67
CA ASP A 82 11.26 20.67 30.79
C ASP A 82 11.27 19.17 31.12
N GLU A 83 11.29 18.28 30.13
CA GLU A 83 11.35 16.82 30.32
C GLU A 83 12.71 16.33 30.88
N SER A 84 13.80 16.95 30.46
CA SER A 84 15.15 16.62 30.94
C SER A 84 15.49 17.26 32.29
N GLY A 85 14.64 18.17 32.80
CA GLY A 85 14.90 18.94 34.01
C GLY A 85 15.94 20.06 33.83
N PHE A 86 16.40 20.33 32.61
CA PHE A 86 17.38 21.38 32.32
C PHE A 86 16.75 22.78 32.19
N GLY A 87 15.42 22.86 32.05
CA GLY A 87 14.65 24.09 31.88
C GLY A 87 14.94 25.16 32.95
N PRO A 88 14.91 24.84 34.25
CA PRO A 88 15.23 25.78 35.32
C PRO A 88 16.66 26.36 35.23
N MET A 89 17.64 25.55 34.79
CA MET A 89 19.02 26.00 34.63
C MET A 89 19.13 27.05 33.53
N VAL A 90 18.54 26.82 32.36
CA VAL A 90 18.56 27.79 31.25
C VAL A 90 17.82 29.08 31.62
N ARG A 91 16.70 28.94 32.34
CA ARG A 91 15.88 30.07 32.82
C ARG A 91 16.59 30.99 33.81
N SER A 92 17.61 30.48 34.52
CA SER A 92 18.41 31.27 35.47
C SER A 92 19.54 32.09 34.81
N THR A 93 19.76 31.90 33.50
CA THR A 93 20.81 32.61 32.74
C THR A 93 20.31 33.93 32.14
N ARG A 94 21.22 34.74 31.58
CA ARG A 94 20.89 36.01 30.91
C ARG A 94 20.23 35.85 29.52
N VAL A 95 19.77 34.65 29.17
CA VAL A 95 19.17 34.39 27.85
C VAL A 95 17.81 35.07 27.75
N THR A 96 17.64 35.92 26.74
CA THR A 96 16.36 36.60 26.49
C THR A 96 15.32 35.65 25.90
N LYS A 97 14.03 35.94 26.13
CA LYS A 97 12.90 35.16 25.60
C LYS A 97 12.95 35.04 24.07
N PHE A 98 13.27 36.13 23.39
CA PHE A 98 13.43 36.16 21.93
C PHE A 98 14.55 35.23 21.45
N ALA A 99 15.75 35.37 22.04
CA ALA A 99 16.90 34.56 21.65
C ALA A 99 16.70 33.07 21.96
N TYR A 100 16.05 32.76 23.08
CA TYR A 100 15.72 31.39 23.46
C TYR A 100 14.71 30.77 22.49
N LEU A 101 13.55 31.39 22.34
CA LEU A 101 12.41 30.77 21.66
C LEU A 101 12.57 30.76 20.14
N LEU A 102 12.84 31.92 19.55
CA LEU A 102 12.94 32.04 18.09
C LEU A 102 14.27 31.50 17.55
N GLY A 103 15.36 31.56 18.33
CA GLY A 103 16.63 30.93 17.94
C GLY A 103 16.50 29.42 17.82
N ARG A 104 15.80 28.81 18.79
CA ARG A 104 15.44 27.39 18.81
C ARG A 104 14.50 27.00 17.68
N TYR A 105 13.41 27.74 17.50
CA TYR A 105 12.47 27.52 16.40
C TYR A 105 13.18 27.59 15.05
N ALA A 106 13.98 28.64 14.81
CA ALA A 106 14.70 28.80 13.55
C ALA A 106 15.66 27.62 13.31
N GLY A 107 16.38 27.15 14.33
CA GLY A 107 17.26 25.98 14.20
C GLY A 107 16.50 24.70 13.86
N ALA A 108 15.35 24.48 14.50
CA ALA A 108 14.49 23.33 14.23
C ALA A 108 13.80 23.38 12.86
N TYR A 109 13.32 24.57 12.44
CA TYR A 109 12.76 24.81 11.12
C TYR A 109 13.80 24.56 10.02
N THR A 110 15.04 25.06 10.20
CA THR A 110 16.12 24.80 9.24
C THR A 110 16.46 23.32 9.18
N ALA A 111 16.50 22.62 10.31
CA ALA A 111 16.69 21.17 10.32
C ALA A 111 15.54 20.47 9.57
N ALA A 112 14.29 20.87 9.79
CA ALA A 112 13.14 20.32 9.08
C ALA A 112 13.22 20.56 7.56
N ALA A 113 13.59 21.78 7.13
CA ALA A 113 13.77 22.11 5.72
C ALA A 113 14.89 21.29 5.06
N VAL A 114 16.05 21.18 5.72
CA VAL A 114 17.16 20.34 5.24
C VAL A 114 16.75 18.87 5.19
N GLY A 115 15.99 18.39 6.18
CA GLY A 115 15.52 17.02 6.21
C GLY A 115 14.55 16.70 5.08
N PHE A 116 13.72 17.66 4.67
CA PHE A 116 12.77 17.52 3.56
C PHE A 116 13.43 17.61 2.19
N ALA A 117 14.60 18.26 2.08
CA ALA A 117 15.37 18.30 0.83
C ALA A 117 15.72 16.88 0.32
N ALA A 118 15.64 15.87 1.17
CA ALA A 118 15.69 14.46 0.79
C ALA A 118 14.68 14.08 -0.31
N VAL A 119 13.50 14.68 -0.37
CA VAL A 119 12.45 14.39 -1.37
C VAL A 119 12.88 14.80 -2.78
N PRO A 120 13.17 16.09 -3.09
CA PRO A 120 13.64 16.46 -4.42
C PRO A 120 14.99 15.84 -4.77
N LEU A 121 15.86 15.57 -3.78
CA LEU A 121 17.11 14.83 -4.01
C LEU A 121 16.86 13.37 -4.42
N ALA A 122 15.86 12.71 -3.83
CA ALA A 122 15.48 11.37 -4.21
C ALA A 122 14.98 11.30 -5.64
N ILE A 123 14.19 12.29 -6.09
CA ILE A 123 13.75 12.37 -7.49
C ILE A 123 14.96 12.59 -8.42
N LEU A 124 15.85 13.52 -8.06
CA LEU A 124 17.03 13.84 -8.85
C LEU A 124 17.97 12.63 -9.01
N ILE A 125 18.20 11.88 -7.93
CA ILE A 125 19.05 10.69 -7.93
C ILE A 125 18.34 9.51 -8.59
N GLY A 126 17.03 9.33 -8.30
CA GLY A 126 16.19 8.31 -8.91
C GLY A 126 16.18 8.43 -10.43
N ALA A 127 15.97 9.63 -10.97
CA ALA A 127 15.98 9.92 -12.40
C ALA A 127 17.33 9.67 -13.11
N GLN A 128 18.41 9.41 -12.37
CA GLN A 128 19.73 9.06 -12.93
C GLN A 128 20.02 7.56 -12.90
N MET A 129 19.07 6.76 -12.40
CA MET A 129 19.29 5.32 -12.28
C MET A 129 19.28 4.64 -13.64
N PRO A 130 20.26 3.77 -13.93
CA PRO A 130 20.50 3.25 -15.29
C PRO A 130 19.44 2.25 -15.77
N TRP A 131 18.64 1.71 -14.86
CA TRP A 131 17.56 0.76 -15.19
C TRP A 131 16.25 1.46 -15.57
N LEU A 132 16.16 2.79 -15.44
CA LEU A 132 15.01 3.55 -15.90
C LEU A 132 15.06 3.76 -17.42
N ASP A 133 13.90 3.62 -18.03
CA ASP A 133 13.72 3.95 -19.44
C ASP A 133 13.92 5.45 -19.69
N GLN A 134 14.89 5.76 -20.55
CA GLN A 134 15.33 7.13 -20.82
C GLN A 134 14.26 8.01 -21.49
N GLU A 135 13.26 7.47 -22.18
CA GLU A 135 12.19 8.34 -22.72
C GLU A 135 11.12 8.69 -21.68
N THR A 136 11.04 7.97 -20.56
CA THR A 136 10.19 8.39 -19.43
C THR A 136 10.79 9.59 -18.70
N LEU A 137 12.03 9.96 -19.04
CA LEU A 137 12.79 11.04 -18.43
C LEU A 137 12.91 12.22 -19.41
N GLY A 138 12.60 13.42 -18.91
CA GLY A 138 12.91 14.68 -19.56
C GLY A 138 14.33 15.15 -19.23
N PRO A 139 14.77 16.29 -19.80
CA PRO A 139 16.05 16.88 -19.44
C PRO A 139 16.08 17.26 -17.95
N THR A 140 17.15 16.88 -17.27
CA THR A 140 17.32 17.22 -15.85
C THR A 140 17.68 18.69 -15.70
N VAL A 141 16.69 19.52 -15.36
CA VAL A 141 16.86 20.95 -15.15
C VAL A 141 16.82 21.28 -13.65
N LEU A 142 17.99 21.54 -13.07
CA LEU A 142 18.13 21.79 -11.61
C LEU A 142 17.30 22.99 -11.10
N SER A 143 17.03 23.98 -11.97
CA SER A 143 16.20 25.13 -11.58
C SER A 143 14.76 24.74 -11.25
N HIS A 144 14.22 23.68 -11.86
CA HIS A 144 12.86 23.17 -11.56
C HIS A 144 12.78 22.65 -10.13
N TYR A 145 13.74 21.82 -9.73
CA TYR A 145 13.82 21.28 -8.37
C TYR A 145 13.94 22.40 -7.32
N LEU A 146 14.81 23.38 -7.58
CA LEU A 146 15.04 24.48 -6.66
C LEU A 146 13.83 25.42 -6.57
N SER A 147 13.22 25.78 -7.70
CA SER A 147 12.05 26.67 -7.72
C SER A 147 10.86 26.02 -7.00
N ILE A 148 10.61 24.75 -7.27
CA ILE A 148 9.53 24.00 -6.62
C ILE A 148 9.78 23.87 -5.11
N PHE A 149 11.01 23.58 -4.70
CA PHE A 149 11.37 23.50 -3.28
C PHE A 149 11.17 24.85 -2.57
N ILE A 150 11.55 25.96 -3.20
CA ILE A 150 11.40 27.30 -2.61
C ILE A 150 9.93 27.75 -2.59
N VAL A 151 9.19 27.55 -3.67
CA VAL A 151 7.82 28.06 -3.81
C VAL A 151 6.81 27.20 -3.05
N PHE A 152 6.98 25.88 -3.04
CA PHE A 152 6.02 24.96 -2.43
C PHE A 152 6.53 24.41 -1.09
N ALA A 153 7.72 23.81 -1.05
CA ALA A 153 8.16 23.10 0.15
C ALA A 153 8.43 24.01 1.34
N LEU A 154 9.22 25.07 1.17
CA LEU A 154 9.61 25.95 2.28
C LEU A 154 8.40 26.66 2.94
N PRO A 155 7.45 27.27 2.20
CA PRO A 155 6.27 27.87 2.82
C PRO A 155 5.40 26.85 3.55
N ASN A 156 5.22 25.64 3.00
CA ASN A 156 4.45 24.57 3.64
C ASN A 156 5.09 24.13 4.95
N ILE A 157 6.41 23.93 4.97
CA ILE A 157 7.15 23.58 6.18
C ILE A 157 7.09 24.73 7.18
N LEU A 158 7.20 25.99 6.73
CA LEU A 158 7.15 27.16 7.61
C LEU A 158 5.79 27.30 8.29
N VAL A 159 4.70 27.23 7.55
CA VAL A 159 3.35 27.40 8.10
C VAL A 159 2.99 26.27 9.07
N THR A 160 3.27 25.02 8.69
CA THR A 160 2.99 23.87 9.56
C THR A 160 3.85 23.93 10.82
N SER A 161 5.17 24.13 10.69
CA SER A 161 6.07 24.20 11.84
C SER A 161 5.76 25.39 12.75
N ALA A 162 5.39 26.56 12.23
CA ALA A 162 5.00 27.72 13.02
C ALA A 162 3.72 27.47 13.83
N ILE A 163 2.69 26.90 13.19
CA ILE A 163 1.41 26.57 13.86
C ILE A 163 1.64 25.56 14.99
N PHE A 164 2.34 24.45 14.73
CA PHE A 164 2.52 23.43 15.76
C PHE A 164 3.53 23.82 16.83
N PHE A 165 4.50 24.67 16.50
CA PHE A 165 5.35 25.32 17.49
C PHE A 165 4.54 26.23 18.42
N ALA A 166 3.57 26.99 17.89
CA ALA A 166 2.67 27.80 18.70
C ALA A 166 1.82 26.93 19.62
N VAL A 167 1.25 25.84 19.12
CA VAL A 167 0.52 24.86 19.93
C VAL A 167 1.42 24.25 21.01
N ALA A 168 2.67 23.90 20.69
CA ALA A 168 3.65 23.38 21.64
C ALA A 168 3.97 24.40 22.75
N CYS A 169 4.14 25.67 22.40
CA CYS A 169 4.40 26.75 23.36
C CYS A 169 3.23 26.98 24.32
N VAL A 170 2.00 26.89 23.82
CA VAL A 170 0.77 27.08 24.60
C VAL A 170 0.53 25.88 25.52
N SER A 171 0.66 24.67 24.98
CA SER A 171 0.30 23.42 25.67
C SER A 171 1.40 22.85 26.55
N ARG A 172 2.67 23.14 26.26
CA ARG A 172 3.87 22.49 26.83
C ARG A 172 3.77 20.96 26.82
N SER A 173 3.13 20.40 25.79
CA SER A 173 2.90 18.96 25.67
C SER A 173 3.10 18.51 24.24
N MET A 174 4.03 17.57 24.05
CA MET A 174 4.27 16.95 22.74
C MET A 174 3.00 16.26 22.21
N MET A 175 2.22 15.64 23.10
CA MET A 175 0.95 14.99 22.74
C MET A 175 -0.06 15.99 22.17
N LEU A 176 -0.22 17.15 22.81
CA LEU A 176 -1.20 18.14 22.35
C LEU A 176 -0.77 18.82 21.05
N SER A 177 0.53 18.94 20.76
CA SER A 177 1.01 19.37 19.44
C SER A 177 0.57 18.42 18.34
N TYR A 178 0.64 17.10 18.58
CA TYR A 178 0.16 16.11 17.63
C TYR A 178 -1.37 16.07 17.50
N VAL A 179 -2.11 16.30 18.59
CA VAL A 179 -3.56 16.54 18.51
C VAL A 179 -3.86 17.85 17.76
N GLY A 180 -2.97 18.84 17.80
CA GLY A 180 -3.04 20.03 16.96
C GLY A 180 -2.95 19.67 15.47
N VAL A 181 -2.00 18.80 15.10
CA VAL A 181 -1.88 18.26 13.73
C VAL A 181 -3.18 17.58 13.31
N LEU A 182 -3.76 16.76 14.19
CA LEU A 182 -5.06 16.12 13.98
C LEU A 182 -6.15 17.09 13.60
N VAL A 183 -6.41 18.06 14.48
CA VAL A 183 -7.47 19.03 14.26
C VAL A 183 -7.23 19.83 12.98
N PHE A 184 -5.98 20.23 12.73
CA PHE A 184 -5.61 20.95 11.51
C PHE A 184 -5.94 20.14 10.26
N LEU A 185 -5.60 18.85 10.24
CA LEU A 185 -5.72 18.00 9.07
C LEU A 185 -7.18 17.57 8.83
N VAL A 186 -7.95 17.30 9.88
CA VAL A 186 -9.41 17.08 9.75
C VAL A 186 -10.11 18.33 9.23
N LEU A 187 -9.77 19.51 9.77
CA LEU A 187 -10.31 20.77 9.29
C LEU A 187 -9.93 20.98 7.82
N TYR A 188 -8.67 20.73 7.48
CA TYR A 188 -8.14 20.81 6.13
C TYR A 188 -8.97 19.99 5.14
N PHE A 189 -9.05 18.67 5.34
CA PHE A 189 -9.77 17.79 4.41
C PHE A 189 -11.27 18.05 4.38
N THR A 190 -11.87 18.40 5.52
CA THR A 190 -13.30 18.75 5.55
C THR A 190 -13.57 20.00 4.72
N LEU A 191 -12.74 21.04 4.86
CA LEU A 191 -12.89 22.28 4.11
C LEU A 191 -12.63 22.07 2.61
N THR A 192 -11.56 21.35 2.24
CA THR A 192 -11.27 21.07 0.83
C THR A 192 -12.29 20.14 0.20
N GLY A 193 -12.81 19.15 0.93
CA GLY A 193 -13.84 18.24 0.46
C GLY A 193 -15.16 18.95 0.19
N LEU A 194 -15.67 19.71 1.17
CA LEU A 194 -16.91 20.49 1.02
C LEU A 194 -16.84 21.52 -0.11
N ALA A 195 -15.66 22.11 -0.32
CA ALA A 195 -15.45 23.07 -1.39
C ALA A 195 -15.25 22.43 -2.78
N GLY A 196 -14.70 21.21 -2.84
CA GLY A 196 -14.50 20.47 -4.08
C GLY A 196 -15.81 20.19 -4.82
N ASP A 197 -16.89 19.96 -4.08
CA ASP A 197 -18.23 19.72 -4.63
C ASP A 197 -18.90 20.99 -5.17
N GLN A 198 -18.33 22.17 -4.90
CA GLN A 198 -18.87 23.47 -5.31
C GLN A 198 -17.88 24.19 -6.25
N PRO A 199 -18.07 24.12 -7.58
CA PRO A 199 -17.19 24.78 -8.54
C PRO A 199 -17.00 26.28 -8.28
N GLY A 200 -18.00 26.97 -7.72
CA GLY A 200 -17.92 28.39 -7.39
C GLY A 200 -17.00 28.74 -6.20
N LEU A 201 -16.66 27.79 -5.33
CA LEU A 201 -15.74 28.00 -4.21
C LEU A 201 -14.28 27.70 -4.59
N ARG A 202 -14.03 27.17 -5.79
CA ARG A 202 -12.72 26.70 -6.23
C ARG A 202 -11.62 27.75 -6.11
N ASP A 203 -11.82 28.94 -6.66
CA ASP A 203 -10.81 30.02 -6.65
C ASP A 203 -10.52 30.50 -5.22
N THR A 204 -11.56 30.53 -4.38
CA THR A 204 -11.45 30.92 -2.98
C THR A 204 -10.63 29.88 -2.20
N VAL A 205 -10.89 28.59 -2.43
CA VAL A 205 -10.16 27.51 -1.76
C VAL A 205 -8.73 27.41 -2.27
N ALA A 206 -8.50 27.52 -3.58
CA ALA A 206 -7.16 27.60 -4.15
C ALA A 206 -6.33 28.71 -3.48
N THR A 207 -6.95 29.84 -3.13
CA THR A 207 -6.28 30.97 -2.50
C THR A 207 -6.02 30.77 -1.00
N ILE A 208 -6.95 30.18 -0.24
CA ILE A 208 -6.89 30.12 1.23
C ILE A 208 -6.19 28.85 1.76
N GLU A 209 -6.16 27.79 0.97
CA GLU A 209 -5.71 26.45 1.37
C GLU A 209 -4.19 26.41 1.67
N PRO A 210 -3.75 26.03 2.89
CA PRO A 210 -2.40 26.34 3.38
C PRO A 210 -1.23 25.57 2.76
N PHE A 211 -1.46 24.42 2.12
CA PHE A 211 -0.44 23.67 1.37
C PHE A 211 -0.36 24.09 -0.10
N GLY A 212 -1.43 24.73 -0.62
CA GLY A 212 -1.64 25.20 -1.99
C GLY A 212 -1.57 24.11 -3.07
N LEU A 213 -2.04 22.91 -2.72
CA LEU A 213 -2.47 21.87 -3.66
C LEU A 213 -3.61 22.38 -4.55
N GLY A 214 -4.56 23.13 -3.99
CA GLY A 214 -5.65 23.74 -4.76
C GLY A 214 -5.14 24.75 -5.78
N ALA A 215 -4.25 25.66 -5.36
CA ALA A 215 -3.61 26.62 -6.27
C ALA A 215 -2.78 25.95 -7.37
N PHE A 216 -2.05 24.89 -7.04
CA PHE A 216 -1.28 24.11 -8.02
C PHE A 216 -2.19 23.41 -9.03
N SER A 217 -3.23 22.73 -8.57
CA SER A 217 -4.21 22.05 -9.43
C SER A 217 -4.95 23.04 -10.33
N ASP A 218 -5.20 24.25 -9.85
CA ASP A 218 -5.86 25.29 -10.64
C ASP A 218 -4.96 25.86 -11.74
N ALA A 219 -3.71 26.19 -11.39
CA ALA A 219 -2.74 26.73 -12.33
C ALA A 219 -2.36 25.75 -13.47
N THR A 220 -2.49 24.44 -13.23
CA THR A 220 -2.04 23.38 -14.16
C THR A 220 -3.19 22.61 -14.82
N ARG A 221 -4.45 22.94 -14.52
CA ARG A 221 -5.63 22.14 -14.89
C ARG A 221 -5.74 21.84 -16.39
N TYR A 222 -5.42 22.83 -17.22
CA TYR A 222 -5.59 22.77 -18.68
C TYR A 222 -4.28 22.55 -19.44
N TRP A 223 -3.21 22.19 -18.72
CA TRP A 223 -1.93 21.93 -19.36
C TRP A 223 -1.97 20.63 -20.15
N SER A 224 -1.40 20.69 -21.35
CA SER A 224 -1.04 19.51 -22.13
C SER A 224 0.13 18.76 -21.49
N ALA A 225 0.37 17.52 -21.91
CA ALA A 225 1.54 16.75 -21.47
C ALA A 225 2.86 17.49 -21.81
N ALA A 226 2.93 18.15 -22.96
CA ALA A 226 4.11 18.92 -23.37
C ALA A 226 4.38 20.13 -22.45
N GLU A 227 3.33 20.85 -22.03
CA GLU A 227 3.45 21.95 -21.08
C GLU A 227 3.85 21.44 -19.69
N SER A 228 3.21 20.36 -19.23
CA SER A 228 3.51 19.67 -17.97
C SER A 228 4.96 19.22 -17.85
N ASN A 229 5.54 18.81 -18.98
CA ASN A 229 6.91 18.33 -19.08
C ASN A 229 7.96 19.44 -19.07
N ASN A 230 7.60 20.66 -19.49
CA ASN A 230 8.58 21.71 -19.76
C ASN A 230 8.38 23.01 -18.96
N GLN A 231 7.22 23.23 -18.34
CA GLN A 231 6.90 24.49 -17.67
C GLN A 231 6.76 24.31 -16.15
N VAL A 232 7.34 25.24 -15.39
CA VAL A 232 7.09 25.35 -13.94
C VAL A 232 5.82 26.18 -13.72
N PRO A 233 4.92 25.81 -12.79
CA PRO A 233 3.72 26.58 -12.52
C PRO A 233 4.04 28.06 -12.27
N PRO A 234 3.37 29.00 -12.99
CA PRO A 234 3.69 30.42 -12.87
C PRO A 234 3.34 30.94 -11.48
N PHE A 235 4.22 31.75 -10.91
CA PHE A 235 4.04 32.33 -9.57
C PHE A 235 3.16 33.58 -9.63
N GLU A 236 1.90 33.41 -10.01
CA GLU A 236 0.90 34.47 -10.16
C GLU A 236 -0.49 34.02 -9.70
N GLY A 237 -1.48 34.91 -9.79
CA GLY A 237 -2.88 34.60 -9.48
C GLY A 237 -3.09 33.98 -8.10
N ALA A 238 -3.85 32.88 -8.05
CA ALA A 238 -4.15 32.17 -6.82
C ALA A 238 -2.89 31.65 -6.10
N LEU A 239 -1.85 31.22 -6.83
CA LEU A 239 -0.63 30.67 -6.24
C LEU A 239 0.16 31.74 -5.46
N PHE A 240 0.26 32.95 -6.00
CA PHE A 240 0.91 34.06 -5.30
C PHE A 240 0.20 34.38 -3.98
N TRP A 241 -1.13 34.57 -4.03
CA TRP A 241 -1.93 34.90 -2.85
C TRP A 241 -1.92 33.78 -1.81
N ASN A 242 -1.94 32.53 -2.25
CA ASN A 242 -1.80 31.36 -1.41
C ASN A 242 -0.51 31.39 -0.59
N ARG A 243 0.64 31.63 -1.24
CA ARG A 243 1.92 31.70 -0.52
C ARG A 243 2.03 32.90 0.40
N LEU A 244 1.47 34.04 0.00
CA LEU A 244 1.42 35.21 0.88
C LEU A 244 0.59 34.91 2.15
N ILE A 245 -0.57 34.27 2.01
CA ILE A 245 -1.42 33.87 3.13
C ILE A 245 -0.68 32.89 4.04
N ALA A 246 0.00 31.87 3.50
CA ALA A 246 0.79 30.92 4.29
C ALA A 246 1.90 31.61 5.10
N LEU A 247 2.62 32.57 4.52
CA LEU A 247 3.63 33.36 5.22
C LEU A 247 3.01 34.23 6.33
N CYS A 248 1.87 34.89 6.06
CA CYS A 248 1.14 35.67 7.04
C CYS A 248 0.65 34.81 8.21
N LEU A 249 0.07 33.64 7.94
CA LEU A 249 -0.36 32.68 8.96
C LEU A 249 0.83 32.20 9.81
N SER A 250 1.98 31.94 9.19
CA SER A 250 3.22 31.61 9.90
C SER A 250 3.64 32.72 10.88
N GLY A 251 3.62 33.97 10.42
CA GLY A 251 3.93 35.14 11.24
C GLY A 251 2.97 35.30 12.42
N ILE A 252 1.67 35.13 12.19
CA ILE A 252 0.64 35.17 13.24
C ILE A 252 0.88 34.06 14.27
N ALA A 253 1.11 32.82 13.82
CA ALA A 253 1.37 31.69 14.70
C ALA A 253 2.62 31.90 15.56
N LEU A 254 3.73 32.39 14.98
CA LEU A 254 4.94 32.74 15.73
C LEU A 254 4.71 33.90 16.71
N GLY A 255 3.89 34.88 16.33
CA GLY A 255 3.43 35.96 17.21
C GLY A 255 2.68 35.43 18.43
N ILE A 256 1.74 34.50 18.22
CA ILE A 256 1.00 33.81 19.29
C ILE A 256 1.95 33.00 20.17
N ALA A 257 2.87 32.24 19.57
CA ALA A 257 3.88 31.46 20.29
C ALA A 257 4.72 32.36 21.21
N TYR A 258 5.21 33.48 20.66
CA TYR A 258 5.97 34.46 21.42
C TYR A 258 5.13 35.12 22.51
N TRP A 259 3.89 35.51 22.23
CA TRP A 259 3.03 36.15 23.22
C TRP A 259 2.70 35.20 24.39
N ARG A 260 2.35 33.93 24.09
CA ARG A 260 1.87 32.99 25.10
C ARG A 260 2.99 32.30 25.89
N TYR A 261 4.18 32.15 25.30
CA TYR A 261 5.32 31.54 25.99
C TYR A 261 5.76 32.36 27.20
N SER A 262 6.02 31.69 28.32
CA SER A 262 6.54 32.32 29.55
C SER A 262 7.67 31.47 30.12
N PHE A 263 8.68 32.11 30.72
CA PHE A 263 9.73 31.42 31.48
C PHE A 263 9.27 31.01 32.88
N ALA A 264 8.11 31.47 33.34
CA ALA A 264 7.55 31.04 34.61
C ALA A 264 7.16 29.55 34.56
N GLU A 265 7.49 28.80 35.62
CA GLU A 265 6.90 27.49 35.85
C GLU A 265 5.39 27.64 36.03
N ASN A 266 4.62 26.73 35.42
CA ASN A 266 3.19 26.66 35.72
C ASN A 266 3.08 26.15 37.16
N GLY A 267 2.56 26.96 38.07
CA GLY A 267 2.28 26.52 39.44
C GLY A 267 1.43 25.24 39.43
N VAL A 268 1.67 24.34 40.38
CA VAL A 268 0.91 23.08 40.48
C VAL A 268 -0.57 23.43 40.63
N SER A 269 -1.39 22.98 39.67
CA SER A 269 -2.83 23.29 39.72
C SER A 269 -3.44 22.71 40.99
N ALA A 270 -4.37 23.44 41.61
CA ALA A 270 -5.06 23.00 42.83
C ALA A 270 -5.71 21.61 42.66
N ARG A 271 -6.11 21.25 41.43
CA ARG A 271 -6.66 19.94 41.09
C ARG A 271 -5.61 18.82 41.08
N LYS A 272 -4.39 19.10 40.61
CA LYS A 272 -3.28 18.13 40.62
C LYS A 272 -2.77 17.90 42.04
N LEU A 273 -2.64 18.98 42.82
CA LEU A 273 -2.26 18.92 44.22
C LEU A 273 -3.27 18.11 45.05
N LYS A 274 -4.57 18.35 44.83
CA LYS A 274 -5.65 17.56 45.47
C LYS A 274 -5.62 16.08 45.07
N LYS A 275 -5.29 15.76 43.81
CA LYS A 275 -5.19 14.37 43.33
C LYS A 275 -3.99 13.64 43.92
N GLU A 276 -2.84 14.31 44.03
CA GLU A 276 -1.64 13.77 44.68
C GLU A 276 -1.87 13.53 46.17
N GLN A 277 -2.52 14.49 46.86
CA GLN A 277 -2.92 14.32 48.26
C GLN A 277 -3.93 13.18 48.44
N GLN A 278 -4.91 13.04 47.55
CA GLN A 278 -5.85 11.92 47.58
C GLN A 278 -5.18 10.57 47.30
N ARG A 279 -4.19 10.54 46.41
CA ARG A 279 -3.42 9.33 46.12
C ARG A 279 -2.55 8.94 47.30
N ALA A 280 -1.83 9.88 47.89
CA ALA A 280 -1.06 9.66 49.11
C ALA A 280 -1.96 9.22 50.27
N ALA A 281 -3.16 9.80 50.41
CA ALA A 281 -4.14 9.37 51.41
C ALA A 281 -4.68 7.95 51.17
N ARG A 282 -4.86 7.54 49.89
CA ARG A 282 -5.24 6.16 49.53
C ARG A 282 -4.12 5.17 49.80
N GLU A 283 -2.90 5.50 49.40
CA GLU A 283 -1.70 4.68 49.64
C GLU A 283 -1.42 4.55 51.15
N ALA A 284 -1.70 5.59 51.93
CA ALA A 284 -1.62 5.55 53.39
C ALA A 284 -2.79 4.79 54.06
N ALA A 285 -3.95 4.68 53.40
CA ALA A 285 -5.11 3.94 53.89
C ALA A 285 -5.03 2.43 53.58
N GLU A 286 -4.23 2.04 52.59
CA GLU A 286 -4.00 0.64 52.24
C GLU A 286 -3.04 0.02 53.28
N GLN A 287 -3.58 -0.77 54.22
CA GLN A 287 -2.74 -1.42 55.22
C GLN A 287 -1.82 -2.44 54.54
N PRO A 288 -0.50 -2.41 54.82
CA PRO A 288 0.41 -3.41 54.28
C PRO A 288 -0.04 -4.80 54.75
N CYS A 289 -0.25 -5.71 53.81
CA CYS A 289 -0.52 -7.11 54.11
C CYS A 289 0.77 -7.73 54.68
N LEU A 290 0.85 -7.78 56.00
CA LEU A 290 1.93 -8.47 56.71
C LEU A 290 1.64 -9.97 56.65
N VAL A 291 2.50 -10.71 55.98
CA VAL A 291 2.47 -12.17 55.91
C VAL A 291 3.74 -12.70 56.58
N ASP A 292 3.58 -13.58 57.56
CA ASP A 292 4.70 -14.19 58.31
C ASP A 292 5.61 -15.03 57.41
N VAL A 293 5.05 -15.60 56.33
CA VAL A 293 5.78 -16.36 55.31
C VAL A 293 5.20 -16.00 53.94
N LEU A 294 6.06 -15.59 53.01
CA LEU A 294 5.66 -15.40 51.62
C LEU A 294 5.22 -16.75 51.04
N PRO A 295 4.06 -16.85 50.37
CA PRO A 295 3.62 -18.09 49.76
C PRO A 295 4.68 -18.59 48.77
N ALA A 296 4.92 -19.90 48.76
CA ALA A 296 5.92 -20.50 47.88
C ALA A 296 5.62 -20.14 46.41
N PRO A 297 6.62 -19.67 45.64
CA PRO A 297 6.39 -19.20 44.27
C PRO A 297 6.01 -20.37 43.35
N ASN A 298 4.73 -20.49 42.99
CA ASN A 298 4.27 -21.46 42.01
C ASN A 298 4.48 -20.92 40.59
N GLN A 299 5.64 -21.20 40.00
CA GLN A 299 6.05 -20.72 38.68
C GLN A 299 5.10 -21.12 37.55
N LYS A 300 4.46 -22.31 37.65
CA LYS A 300 3.50 -22.80 36.64
C LYS A 300 2.15 -22.08 36.75
N ALA A 301 1.60 -21.96 37.96
CA ALA A 301 0.34 -21.24 38.18
C ALA A 301 0.47 -19.74 37.87
N ALA A 302 1.66 -19.17 38.04
CA ALA A 302 1.92 -17.76 37.75
C ALA A 302 2.13 -17.44 36.25
N ALA A 303 2.24 -18.43 35.36
CA ALA A 303 2.53 -18.19 33.94
C ALA A 303 1.44 -17.34 33.26
N TRP A 304 0.17 -17.72 33.40
CA TRP A 304 -0.95 -17.01 32.78
C TRP A 304 -1.16 -15.59 33.34
N PRO A 305 -1.20 -15.38 34.69
CA PRO A 305 -1.27 -14.03 35.25
C PRO A 305 -0.11 -13.13 34.83
N ARG A 306 1.12 -13.68 34.74
CA ARG A 306 2.29 -12.91 34.27
C ARG A 306 2.12 -12.49 32.82
N LEU A 307 1.73 -13.42 31.94
CA LEU A 307 1.47 -13.12 30.53
C LEU A 307 0.43 -12.01 30.40
N LEU A 308 -0.72 -12.16 31.05
CA LEU A 308 -1.80 -11.17 30.99
C LEU A 308 -1.36 -9.80 31.54
N SER A 309 -0.70 -9.78 32.69
CA SER A 309 -0.24 -8.52 33.31
C SER A 309 0.83 -7.81 32.46
N ARG A 310 1.76 -8.56 31.86
CA ARG A 310 2.82 -8.03 31.03
C ARG A 310 2.26 -7.54 29.71
N THR A 311 1.43 -8.34 29.04
CA THR A 311 0.78 -7.93 27.80
C THR A 311 -0.07 -6.70 28.03
N ARG A 312 -0.89 -6.65 29.09
CA ARG A 312 -1.69 -5.47 29.44
C ARG A 312 -0.82 -4.23 29.67
N LEU A 313 0.32 -4.38 30.36
CA LEU A 313 1.26 -3.29 30.57
C LEU A 313 1.84 -2.79 29.24
N GLU A 314 2.34 -3.69 28.39
CA GLU A 314 2.91 -3.32 27.09
C GLU A 314 1.86 -2.65 26.20
N VAL A 315 0.65 -3.21 26.13
CA VAL A 315 -0.50 -2.66 25.40
C VAL A 315 -0.88 -1.26 25.89
N ASN A 316 -1.01 -1.07 27.20
CA ASN A 316 -1.34 0.23 27.79
C ASN A 316 -0.28 1.29 27.46
N LEU A 317 1.00 0.91 27.44
CA LEU A 317 2.08 1.84 27.12
C LEU A 317 2.05 2.29 25.66
N ILE A 318 1.59 1.42 24.76
CA ILE A 318 1.40 1.78 23.35
C ILE A 318 0.18 2.70 23.18
N PHE A 319 -0.98 2.32 23.73
CA PHE A 319 -2.21 3.11 23.59
C PHE A 319 -2.15 4.48 24.26
N THR A 320 -1.24 4.67 25.23
CA THR A 320 -1.00 5.98 25.85
C THR A 320 0.11 6.78 25.16
N SER A 321 0.84 6.17 24.21
CA SER A 321 1.89 6.85 23.46
C SER A 321 1.29 7.88 22.48
N PRO A 322 1.81 9.11 22.43
CA PRO A 322 1.40 10.10 21.42
C PRO A 322 1.55 9.58 19.99
N ALA A 323 2.59 8.77 19.73
CA ALA A 323 2.85 8.21 18.41
C ALA A 323 1.72 7.29 17.92
N PHE A 324 1.02 6.60 18.82
CA PHE A 324 -0.09 5.73 18.44
C PHE A 324 -1.23 6.55 17.83
N PHE A 325 -1.63 7.63 18.49
CA PHE A 325 -2.68 8.52 17.99
C PHE A 325 -2.30 9.18 16.67
N VAL A 326 -1.02 9.56 16.52
CA VAL A 326 -0.49 10.12 15.27
C VAL A 326 -0.61 9.13 14.12
N LEU A 327 -0.17 7.89 14.32
CA LEU A 327 -0.15 6.88 13.26
C LEU A 327 -1.57 6.42 12.88
N ILE A 328 -2.43 6.20 13.88
CA ILE A 328 -3.86 5.93 13.65
C ILE A 328 -4.49 7.03 12.84
N LEU A 329 -4.19 8.28 13.19
CA LEU A 329 -4.74 9.41 12.49
C LEU A 329 -4.31 9.43 11.03
N ILE A 330 -3.02 9.30 10.75
CA ILE A 330 -2.51 9.30 9.38
C ILE A 330 -3.26 8.24 8.55
N GLY A 331 -3.48 7.05 9.14
CA GLY A 331 -4.26 6.01 8.49
C GLY A 331 -5.72 6.37 8.29
N LEU A 332 -6.39 6.90 9.32
CA LEU A 332 -7.79 7.33 9.24
C LEU A 332 -8.03 8.43 8.20
N LEU A 333 -7.06 9.31 8.02
CA LEU A 333 -7.17 10.39 7.03
C LEU A 333 -6.97 9.87 5.62
N ASN A 334 -5.98 9.00 5.42
CA ASN A 334 -5.76 8.34 4.13
C ASN A 334 -6.99 7.51 3.74
N SER A 335 -7.48 6.67 4.67
CA SER A 335 -8.66 5.83 4.43
C SER A 335 -9.94 6.64 4.36
N GLY A 336 -10.10 7.68 5.17
CA GLY A 336 -11.30 8.52 5.19
C GLY A 336 -11.50 9.24 3.86
N GLY A 337 -10.43 9.82 3.30
CA GLY A 337 -10.46 10.41 1.95
C GLY A 337 -10.81 9.35 0.89
N ALA A 338 -10.10 8.22 0.90
CA ALA A 338 -10.35 7.13 -0.03
C ALA A 338 -11.80 6.61 0.05
N LEU A 339 -12.33 6.39 1.25
CA LEU A 339 -13.69 5.92 1.51
C LEU A 339 -14.77 6.92 1.09
N TRP A 340 -14.53 8.21 1.30
CA TRP A 340 -15.50 9.26 0.97
C TRP A 340 -15.68 9.38 -0.54
N PHE A 341 -14.57 9.37 -1.29
CA PHE A 341 -14.57 9.51 -2.75
C PHE A 341 -14.60 8.17 -3.50
N ALA A 342 -14.63 7.04 -2.78
CA ALA A 342 -14.68 5.71 -3.37
C ALA A 342 -15.94 5.49 -4.22
N ASN A 343 -15.76 4.68 -5.27
CA ASN A 343 -16.82 4.15 -6.14
C ASN A 343 -17.68 5.25 -6.80
N GLN A 344 -17.06 6.34 -7.22
CA GLN A 344 -17.71 7.32 -8.10
C GLN A 344 -17.43 6.94 -9.55
N LEU A 345 -18.47 6.52 -10.28
CA LEU A 345 -18.41 6.29 -11.74
C LEU A 345 -18.98 7.51 -12.44
N TYR A 346 -18.14 8.22 -13.19
CA TYR A 346 -18.52 9.43 -13.95
C TYR A 346 -19.24 10.50 -13.10
N GLY A 347 -18.83 10.66 -11.83
CA GLY A 347 -19.45 11.60 -10.89
C GLY A 347 -20.74 11.12 -10.23
N THR A 348 -21.17 9.88 -10.48
CA THR A 348 -22.32 9.26 -9.82
C THR A 348 -21.85 8.47 -8.59
N PRO A 349 -22.26 8.85 -7.36
CA PRO A 349 -21.85 8.14 -6.17
C PRO A 349 -22.54 6.78 -6.08
N ALA A 350 -21.78 5.67 -6.07
CA ALA A 350 -22.34 4.35 -5.82
C ALA A 350 -22.89 4.23 -4.39
N VAL A 351 -23.85 3.33 -4.17
CA VAL A 351 -24.35 3.00 -2.82
C VAL A 351 -23.19 2.46 -1.99
N PRO A 352 -22.91 2.99 -0.78
CA PRO A 352 -21.76 2.60 0.03
C PRO A 352 -22.01 1.28 0.77
N MET A 353 -22.29 0.21 0.03
CA MET A 353 -22.46 -1.14 0.56
C MET A 353 -21.15 -1.63 1.21
N THR A 354 -21.27 -2.60 2.11
CA THR A 354 -20.14 -3.09 2.93
C THR A 354 -18.97 -3.54 2.06
N PHE A 355 -19.19 -4.44 1.09
CA PHE A 355 -18.15 -4.95 0.19
C PHE A 355 -17.46 -3.82 -0.60
N ALA A 356 -18.23 -2.81 -1.00
CA ALA A 356 -17.77 -1.71 -1.83
C ALA A 356 -16.80 -0.78 -1.08
N LEU A 357 -16.93 -0.68 0.25
CA LEU A 357 -16.02 0.09 1.10
C LEU A 357 -14.83 -0.72 1.61
N LEU A 358 -14.90 -2.06 1.59
CA LEU A 358 -13.76 -2.90 1.97
C LEU A 358 -12.60 -2.79 0.97
N MET A 359 -12.89 -2.68 -0.34
CA MET A 359 -11.84 -2.57 -1.38
C MET A 359 -10.96 -1.31 -1.18
N PRO A 360 -11.52 -0.09 -1.02
CA PRO A 360 -10.75 1.09 -0.64
C PRO A 360 -10.03 0.95 0.71
N LEU A 361 -10.61 0.25 1.69
CA LEU A 361 -9.96 0.02 2.98
C LEU A 361 -8.68 -0.82 2.83
N PHE A 362 -8.72 -1.88 2.01
CA PHE A 362 -7.55 -2.73 1.76
C PHE A 362 -6.39 -1.91 1.18
N GLY A 363 -6.65 -1.06 0.19
CA GLY A 363 -5.62 -0.21 -0.42
C GLY A 363 -5.12 0.91 0.50
N SER A 364 -6.03 1.61 1.18
CA SER A 364 -5.68 2.82 1.94
C SER A 364 -5.08 2.55 3.33
N PHE A 365 -5.45 1.43 3.96
CA PHE A 365 -5.02 1.10 5.31
C PHE A 365 -3.87 0.06 5.35
N GLY A 366 -3.38 -0.43 4.22
CA GLY A 366 -2.35 -1.49 4.19
C GLY A 366 -0.99 -1.10 4.77
N ILE A 367 -0.46 0.09 4.43
CA ILE A 367 0.90 0.51 4.83
C ILE A 367 1.00 0.95 6.30
N ILE A 368 -0.09 1.45 6.87
CA ILE A 368 -0.08 2.09 8.20
C ILE A 368 0.18 1.09 9.33
N PRO A 369 -0.49 -0.08 9.38
CA PRO A 369 -0.15 -1.14 10.33
C PRO A 369 1.31 -1.59 10.22
N ILE A 370 1.88 -1.65 9.01
CA ILE A 370 3.30 -1.99 8.83
C ILE A 370 4.20 -0.96 9.52
N ILE A 371 3.94 0.34 9.32
CA ILE A 371 4.69 1.42 9.99
C ILE A 371 4.53 1.34 11.53
N ILE A 372 3.31 1.10 12.02
CA ILE A 372 3.01 0.91 13.44
C ILE A 372 3.80 -0.27 14.01
N ALA A 373 3.83 -1.40 13.29
CA ALA A 373 4.56 -2.59 13.70
C ALA A 373 6.06 -2.32 13.83
N ILE A 374 6.66 -1.70 12.82
CA ILE A 374 8.09 -1.34 12.80
C ILE A 374 8.42 -0.43 13.98
N TYR A 375 7.67 0.66 14.14
CA TYR A 375 7.92 1.65 15.17
C TYR A 375 7.77 1.07 16.58
N PHE A 376 6.61 0.48 16.90
CA PHE A 376 6.32 -0.01 18.24
C PHE A 376 7.09 -1.27 18.61
N ALA A 377 7.42 -2.15 17.67
CA ALA A 377 8.33 -3.26 17.95
C ALA A 377 9.69 -2.74 18.46
N GLY A 378 10.25 -1.72 17.82
CA GLY A 378 11.50 -1.10 18.26
C GLY A 378 11.40 -0.45 19.62
N GLU A 379 10.39 0.39 19.83
CA GLU A 379 10.18 1.07 21.12
C GLU A 379 9.95 0.06 22.25
N LEU A 380 9.10 -0.95 22.09
CA LEU A 380 8.83 -1.95 23.14
C LEU A 380 10.03 -2.83 23.46
N VAL A 381 10.77 -3.29 22.44
CA VAL A 381 11.91 -4.19 22.64
C VAL A 381 13.04 -3.46 23.38
N TRP A 382 13.31 -2.20 23.03
CA TRP A 382 14.45 -1.44 23.54
C TRP A 382 14.15 -0.50 24.71
N ARG A 383 12.88 -0.17 24.99
CA ARG A 383 12.48 0.73 26.08
C ARG A 383 13.19 0.45 27.40
N ASP A 384 13.23 -0.82 27.79
CA ASP A 384 13.78 -1.22 29.10
C ASP A 384 15.28 -0.89 29.17
N ARG A 385 16.00 -0.92 28.04
CA ARG A 385 17.41 -0.51 27.93
C ARG A 385 17.56 1.01 27.88
N ASP A 386 16.75 1.68 27.07
CA ASP A 386 16.76 3.14 26.93
C ASP A 386 16.48 3.85 28.27
N ARG A 387 15.69 3.21 29.14
CA ARG A 387 15.40 3.70 30.50
C ARG A 387 16.38 3.22 31.58
N GLY A 388 17.39 2.43 31.22
CA GLY A 388 18.36 1.87 32.17
C GLY A 388 17.80 0.80 33.11
N MET A 389 16.58 0.31 32.88
CA MET A 389 15.88 -0.65 33.75
C MET A 389 16.17 -2.12 33.41
N HIS A 390 16.74 -2.38 32.23
CA HIS A 390 16.96 -3.74 31.73
C HIS A 390 17.78 -4.62 32.68
N GLU A 391 18.77 -4.09 33.42
CA GLU A 391 19.57 -4.88 34.37
C GLU A 391 18.72 -5.39 35.54
N ILE A 392 17.86 -4.52 36.10
CA ILE A 392 16.93 -4.87 37.18
C ILE A 392 15.94 -5.93 36.68
N ILE A 393 15.41 -5.73 35.47
CA ILE A 393 14.44 -6.62 34.85
C ILE A 393 15.06 -7.97 34.50
N ASP A 394 16.30 -8.00 34.01
CA ASP A 394 17.02 -9.21 33.61
C ASP A 394 17.46 -10.04 34.82
N ALA A 395 17.66 -9.42 35.99
CA ALA A 395 17.95 -10.08 37.26
C ALA A 395 16.74 -10.81 37.87
N THR A 396 15.53 -10.56 37.38
CA THR A 396 14.32 -11.25 37.87
C THR A 396 14.28 -12.72 37.45
N SER A 397 13.54 -13.56 38.17
CA SER A 397 13.36 -14.98 37.82
C SER A 397 12.40 -15.21 36.63
N LEU A 398 12.14 -14.19 35.81
CA LEU A 398 11.21 -14.31 34.68
C LEU A 398 11.82 -15.20 33.58
N PRO A 399 11.03 -16.14 33.01
CA PRO A 399 11.47 -16.95 31.88
C PRO A 399 11.53 -16.11 30.59
N ASN A 400 12.38 -16.50 29.64
CA ASN A 400 12.61 -15.70 28.43
C ASN A 400 11.34 -15.44 27.58
N TRP A 401 10.40 -16.40 27.56
CA TRP A 401 9.14 -16.24 26.82
C TRP A 401 8.28 -15.09 27.38
N ALA A 402 8.42 -14.78 28.68
CA ALA A 402 7.69 -13.70 29.34
C ALA A 402 8.21 -12.30 28.98
N TYR A 403 9.30 -12.19 28.21
CA TYR A 403 9.77 -10.94 27.62
C TYR A 403 9.34 -10.82 26.15
N PHE A 404 9.44 -11.90 25.39
CA PHE A 404 9.16 -11.92 23.96
C PHE A 404 7.65 -11.95 23.66
N VAL A 405 6.92 -12.93 24.19
CA VAL A 405 5.51 -13.16 23.84
C VAL A 405 4.62 -11.95 24.17
N PRO A 406 4.74 -11.30 25.35
CA PRO A 406 3.96 -10.10 25.63
C PRO A 406 4.21 -8.95 24.66
N LYS A 407 5.44 -8.81 24.14
CA LYS A 407 5.79 -7.74 23.19
C LYS A 407 5.17 -8.02 21.82
N VAL A 408 5.24 -9.26 21.34
CA VAL A 408 4.55 -9.67 20.10
C VAL A 408 3.04 -9.47 20.22
N LEU A 409 2.44 -9.98 21.30
CA LEU A 409 0.99 -9.83 21.53
C LEU A 409 0.57 -8.37 21.69
N ALA A 410 1.42 -7.52 22.28
CA ALA A 410 1.11 -6.10 22.41
C ALA A 410 1.16 -5.37 21.07
N VAL A 411 2.17 -5.64 20.24
CA VAL A 411 2.22 -5.11 18.88
C VAL A 411 1.01 -5.61 18.08
N ALA A 412 0.74 -6.92 18.09
CA ALA A 412 -0.41 -7.51 17.39
C ALA A 412 -1.75 -6.92 17.87
N ALA A 413 -1.97 -6.77 19.18
CA ALA A 413 -3.20 -6.19 19.72
C ALA A 413 -3.42 -4.73 19.26
N VAL A 414 -2.33 -3.96 19.16
CA VAL A 414 -2.39 -2.58 18.66
C VAL A 414 -2.71 -2.56 17.17
N LEU A 415 -2.10 -3.43 16.37
CA LEU A 415 -2.41 -3.57 14.95
C LEU A 415 -3.87 -4.01 14.73
N ILE A 416 -4.37 -4.97 15.49
CA ILE A 416 -5.78 -5.40 15.45
C ILE A 416 -6.70 -4.24 15.84
N ALA A 417 -6.35 -3.47 16.88
CA ALA A 417 -7.13 -2.28 17.24
C ALA A 417 -7.14 -1.25 16.10
N THR A 418 -6.06 -1.11 15.33
CA THR A 418 -6.02 -0.23 14.16
C THR A 418 -7.00 -0.69 13.07
N LEU A 419 -7.12 -2.00 12.83
CA LEU A 419 -8.12 -2.56 11.91
C LEU A 419 -9.55 -2.29 12.40
N CYS A 420 -9.84 -2.48 13.69
CA CYS A 420 -11.15 -2.16 14.24
C CYS A 420 -11.50 -0.67 14.09
N ILE A 421 -10.52 0.21 14.25
CA ILE A 421 -10.69 1.65 14.05
C ILE A 421 -10.96 1.98 12.57
N ALA A 422 -10.27 1.31 11.63
CA ALA A 422 -10.51 1.47 10.20
C ALA A 422 -11.91 0.99 9.77
N ALA A 423 -12.34 -0.17 10.28
CA ALA A 423 -13.69 -0.68 10.07
C ALA A 423 -14.75 0.29 10.64
N LEU A 424 -14.53 0.83 11.84
CA LEU A 424 -15.40 1.85 12.43
C LEU A 424 -15.47 3.11 11.55
N ALA A 425 -14.35 3.55 10.97
CA ALA A 425 -14.35 4.69 10.07
C ALA A 425 -15.18 4.44 8.80
N ALA A 426 -15.09 3.25 8.21
CA ALA A 426 -15.95 2.87 7.08
C ALA A 426 -17.43 2.85 7.46
N ILE A 427 -17.78 2.27 8.62
CA ILE A 427 -19.16 2.29 9.15
C ILE A 427 -19.67 3.73 9.33
N LEU A 428 -18.83 4.63 9.87
CA LEU A 428 -19.19 6.04 10.01
C LEU A 428 -19.43 6.70 8.65
N VAL A 429 -18.60 6.39 7.64
CA VAL A 429 -18.81 6.89 6.27
C VAL A 429 -20.12 6.37 5.68
N GLN A 430 -20.47 5.08 5.89
CA GLN A 430 -21.77 4.54 5.46
C GLN A 430 -22.92 5.35 6.05
N LEU A 431 -22.87 5.58 7.37
CA LEU A 431 -23.89 6.34 8.09
C LEU A 431 -23.99 7.78 7.60
N PHE A 432 -22.86 8.47 7.39
CA PHE A 432 -22.85 9.84 6.89
C PHE A 432 -23.34 9.95 5.44
N ARG A 433 -23.15 8.91 4.63
CA ARG A 433 -23.70 8.81 3.27
C ARG A 433 -25.16 8.32 3.24
N GLY A 434 -25.80 8.16 4.41
CA GLY A 434 -27.21 7.79 4.53
C GLY A 434 -27.50 6.29 4.43
N TYR A 435 -26.49 5.44 4.43
CA TYR A 435 -26.65 3.98 4.39
C TYR A 435 -26.66 3.39 5.80
N THR A 436 -27.73 2.67 6.14
CA THR A 436 -27.98 2.17 7.51
C THR A 436 -27.97 0.64 7.63
N ALA A 437 -27.96 -0.09 6.51
CA ALA A 437 -27.90 -1.55 6.48
C ALA A 437 -26.47 -2.05 6.72
N ILE A 438 -25.93 -1.81 7.91
CA ILE A 438 -24.55 -2.16 8.26
C ILE A 438 -24.45 -3.65 8.55
N GLU A 439 -23.61 -4.35 7.79
CA GLU A 439 -23.38 -5.80 7.91
C GLU A 439 -22.11 -6.06 8.73
N LEU A 440 -22.25 -6.01 10.06
CA LEU A 440 -21.12 -6.15 11.00
C LEU A 440 -20.42 -7.51 10.88
N ASP A 441 -21.17 -8.55 10.56
CA ASP A 441 -20.67 -9.89 10.31
C ASP A 441 -19.67 -9.92 9.14
N LYS A 442 -19.95 -9.19 8.05
CA LYS A 442 -19.04 -9.08 6.89
C LYS A 442 -17.78 -8.29 7.24
N TYR A 443 -17.88 -7.20 8.01
CA TYR A 443 -16.68 -6.52 8.53
C TYR A 443 -15.80 -7.44 9.36
N VAL A 444 -16.38 -8.32 10.17
CA VAL A 444 -15.60 -9.27 10.96
C VAL A 444 -15.01 -10.38 10.09
N ALA A 445 -15.83 -11.02 9.25
CA ALA A 445 -15.44 -12.20 8.48
C ALA A 445 -14.50 -11.89 7.32
N TRP A 446 -14.70 -10.76 6.62
CA TRP A 446 -13.94 -10.41 5.41
C TRP A 446 -12.77 -9.46 5.68
N PHE A 447 -12.83 -8.67 6.76
CA PHE A 447 -11.80 -7.67 7.06
C PHE A 447 -11.08 -7.95 8.38
N ILE A 448 -11.75 -7.90 9.53
CA ILE A 448 -11.05 -7.94 10.83
C ILE A 448 -10.37 -9.28 11.07
N LEU A 449 -11.06 -10.41 10.87
CA LEU A 449 -10.53 -11.74 11.21
C LEU A 449 -9.34 -12.15 10.34
N PRO A 450 -9.42 -12.10 8.98
CA PRO A 450 -8.30 -12.50 8.14
C PRO A 450 -7.07 -11.60 8.37
N TYR A 451 -7.28 -10.28 8.38
CA TYR A 451 -6.18 -9.34 8.55
C TYR A 451 -5.61 -9.35 9.97
N SER A 452 -6.36 -9.75 11.00
CA SER A 452 -5.79 -9.94 12.34
C SER A 452 -4.69 -11.00 12.37
N VAL A 453 -4.81 -12.04 11.54
CA VAL A 453 -3.77 -13.06 11.38
C VAL A 453 -2.56 -12.43 10.68
N ASP A 454 -2.78 -11.66 9.63
CA ASP A 454 -1.71 -10.97 8.87
C ASP A 454 -0.98 -9.94 9.76
N MET A 455 -1.71 -9.24 10.64
CA MET A 455 -1.15 -8.35 11.64
C MET A 455 -0.31 -9.08 12.68
N LEU A 456 -0.71 -10.28 13.09
CA LEU A 456 0.08 -11.10 14.00
C LEU A 456 1.39 -11.54 13.33
N MET A 457 1.35 -11.96 12.06
CA MET A 457 2.56 -12.32 11.29
C MET A 457 3.52 -11.12 11.18
N THR A 458 2.98 -9.95 10.85
CA THR A 458 3.73 -8.70 10.76
C THR A 458 4.36 -8.31 12.11
N ALA A 459 3.62 -8.47 13.21
CA ALA A 459 4.14 -8.23 14.56
C ALA A 459 5.28 -9.19 14.92
N ILE A 460 5.15 -10.47 14.57
CA ILE A 460 6.21 -11.48 14.77
C ILE A 460 7.46 -11.09 13.99
N LEU A 461 7.31 -10.74 12.71
CA LEU A 461 8.42 -10.33 11.85
C LEU A 461 9.13 -9.08 12.41
N ALA A 462 8.36 -8.05 12.78
CA ALA A 462 8.92 -6.80 13.32
C ALA A 462 9.69 -7.03 14.63
N VAL A 463 9.16 -7.86 15.54
CA VAL A 463 9.87 -8.20 16.79
C VAL A 463 11.08 -9.11 16.52
N PHE A 464 11.00 -10.01 15.53
CA PHE A 464 12.13 -10.86 15.13
C PHE A 464 13.33 -10.03 14.67
N PHE A 465 13.14 -9.06 13.77
CA PHE A 465 14.23 -8.17 13.34
C PHE A 465 14.78 -7.32 14.48
N GLN A 466 13.93 -6.90 15.43
CA GLN A 466 14.38 -6.20 16.63
C GLN A 466 15.15 -7.08 17.61
N ALA A 467 14.86 -8.39 17.66
CA ALA A 467 15.62 -9.34 18.46
C ALA A 467 17.03 -9.57 17.89
N LEU A 468 17.16 -9.58 16.55
CA LEU A 468 18.43 -9.74 15.85
C LEU A 468 19.32 -8.49 15.96
N SER A 469 18.71 -7.31 15.93
CA SER A 469 19.40 -6.03 15.86
C SER A 469 20.24 -5.69 17.11
N THR A 470 21.28 -4.87 16.91
CA THR A 470 22.13 -4.36 18.00
C THR A 470 21.64 -3.07 18.62
N SER A 471 20.70 -2.39 17.97
CA SER A 471 20.05 -1.16 18.42
C SER A 471 18.66 -1.06 17.81
N LYS A 472 17.77 -0.25 18.42
CA LYS A 472 16.42 -0.02 17.87
C LYS A 472 16.44 0.51 16.43
N TYR A 473 17.39 1.40 16.13
CA TYR A 473 17.57 1.98 14.81
C TYR A 473 18.01 0.95 13.77
N MET A 474 18.89 0.01 14.15
CA MET A 474 19.26 -1.10 13.29
C MET A 474 18.06 -2.01 13.02
N GLY A 475 17.21 -2.26 14.02
CA GLY A 475 16.00 -3.06 13.84
C GLY A 475 14.98 -2.38 12.91
N TRP A 476 14.80 -1.06 13.02
CA TRP A 476 14.00 -0.30 12.05
C TRP A 476 14.61 -0.35 10.65
N GLY A 477 15.93 -0.18 10.54
CA GLY A 477 16.65 -0.27 9.28
C GLY A 477 16.49 -1.64 8.61
N LEU A 478 16.59 -2.73 9.37
CA LEU A 478 16.39 -4.09 8.85
C LEU A 478 14.97 -4.31 8.32
N MET A 479 13.95 -3.80 9.03
CA MET A 479 12.57 -3.84 8.53
C MET A 479 12.39 -3.04 7.24
N VAL A 480 12.99 -1.86 7.14
CA VAL A 480 12.94 -1.04 5.92
C VAL A 480 13.66 -1.74 4.76
N VAL A 481 14.84 -2.29 5.01
CA VAL A 481 15.58 -3.09 4.01
C VAL A 481 14.76 -4.29 3.57
N TYR A 482 14.08 -4.99 4.49
CA TYR A 482 13.18 -6.07 4.17
C TYR A 482 12.03 -5.61 3.24
N LEU A 483 11.37 -4.50 3.54
CA LEU A 483 10.27 -3.98 2.70
C LEU A 483 10.75 -3.59 1.30
N VAL A 484 11.89 -2.91 1.22
CA VAL A 484 12.49 -2.55 -0.07
C VAL A 484 12.87 -3.83 -0.82
N ALA A 485 13.52 -4.78 -0.16
CA ALA A 485 13.93 -6.04 -0.75
C ALA A 485 12.72 -6.84 -1.28
N SER A 486 11.62 -6.93 -0.52
CA SER A 486 10.41 -7.63 -0.98
C SER A 486 9.82 -7.01 -2.24
N ILE A 487 9.79 -5.67 -2.33
CA ILE A 487 9.29 -4.99 -3.53
C ILE A 487 10.24 -5.22 -4.71
N THR A 488 11.55 -5.06 -4.49
CA THR A 488 12.54 -5.25 -5.57
C THR A 488 12.62 -6.68 -6.06
N LEU A 489 12.40 -7.68 -5.19
CA LEU A 489 12.43 -9.09 -5.58
C LEU A 489 11.25 -9.44 -6.49
N VAL A 490 10.06 -8.93 -6.19
CA VAL A 490 8.89 -9.03 -7.09
C VAL A 490 9.23 -8.44 -8.47
N SER A 491 9.80 -7.22 -8.51
CA SER A 491 10.24 -6.60 -9.77
C SER A 491 11.39 -7.30 -10.49
N LEU A 492 12.08 -8.26 -9.86
CA LEU A 492 13.12 -9.09 -10.47
C LEU A 492 12.58 -10.46 -10.93
N GLY A 493 11.25 -10.66 -10.91
CA GLY A 493 10.59 -11.92 -11.26
C GLY A 493 10.38 -12.89 -10.09
N PHE A 494 10.75 -12.54 -8.86
CA PHE A 494 10.43 -13.36 -7.67
C PHE A 494 9.02 -13.04 -7.14
N GLU A 495 8.02 -13.29 -7.96
CA GLU A 495 6.63 -12.90 -7.71
C GLU A 495 5.83 -13.97 -6.95
N HIS A 496 6.36 -15.19 -6.82
CA HIS A 496 5.62 -16.32 -6.28
C HIS A 496 5.15 -16.08 -4.82
N PRO A 497 3.87 -16.33 -4.48
CA PRO A 497 3.33 -16.09 -3.13
C PRO A 497 4.02 -16.88 -2.01
N LEU A 498 4.63 -18.02 -2.33
CA LEU A 498 5.40 -18.83 -1.36
C LEU A 498 6.78 -18.25 -1.01
N TYR A 499 7.32 -17.33 -1.83
CA TYR A 499 8.59 -16.62 -1.58
C TYR A 499 8.38 -15.31 -0.84
N ASN A 500 7.32 -14.57 -1.18
CA ASN A 500 7.04 -13.26 -0.61
C ASN A 500 6.38 -13.38 0.76
N PHE A 501 7.16 -13.13 1.83
CA PHE A 501 6.68 -13.30 3.20
C PHE A 501 5.42 -12.49 3.48
N GLY A 502 4.38 -13.19 3.96
CA GLY A 502 3.10 -12.60 4.29
C GLY A 502 2.21 -12.33 3.09
N ASP A 503 2.61 -12.72 1.87
CA ASP A 503 1.72 -12.71 0.72
C ASP A 503 0.68 -13.84 0.85
N VAL A 504 -0.57 -13.43 0.91
CA VAL A 504 -1.74 -14.29 1.09
C VAL A 504 -2.70 -14.17 -0.09
N GLY A 505 -2.29 -13.51 -1.18
CA GLY A 505 -3.14 -13.19 -2.31
C GLY A 505 -4.27 -12.21 -1.97
N PHE A 506 -4.95 -11.74 -3.01
CA PHE A 506 -6.10 -10.87 -2.88
C PHE A 506 -7.41 -11.68 -2.84
N VAL A 507 -8.32 -11.35 -1.91
CA VAL A 507 -9.64 -11.97 -1.80
C VAL A 507 -10.68 -10.98 -2.32
N MET A 508 -11.35 -11.33 -3.41
CA MET A 508 -12.39 -10.47 -3.98
C MET A 508 -13.72 -10.77 -3.30
N VAL A 509 -14.20 -9.81 -2.50
CA VAL A 509 -15.44 -9.97 -1.74
C VAL A 509 -16.62 -9.30 -2.43
N SER A 510 -17.77 -9.99 -2.47
CA SER A 510 -19.01 -9.45 -3.01
C SER A 510 -20.23 -10.01 -2.31
N ASP A 511 -21.37 -9.32 -2.43
CA ASP A 511 -22.64 -9.82 -1.89
C ASP A 511 -23.16 -11.04 -2.66
N LEU A 512 -22.72 -11.22 -3.91
CA LEU A 512 -23.09 -12.37 -4.76
C LEU A 512 -22.31 -13.62 -4.37
N ASN A 513 -20.97 -13.54 -4.31
CA ASN A 513 -20.10 -14.70 -4.14
C ASN A 513 -19.44 -14.79 -2.75
N GLY A 514 -19.76 -13.87 -1.84
CA GLY A 514 -19.11 -13.80 -0.54
C GLY A 514 -17.59 -13.64 -0.70
N ALA A 515 -16.82 -14.58 -0.15
CA ALA A 515 -15.35 -14.62 -0.25
C ALA A 515 -14.85 -15.84 -1.06
N ASP A 516 -15.70 -16.40 -1.93
CA ASP A 516 -15.37 -17.60 -2.71
C ASP A 516 -14.20 -17.39 -3.67
N VAL A 517 -13.98 -16.15 -4.14
CA VAL A 517 -12.88 -15.81 -5.05
C VAL A 517 -11.61 -15.55 -4.23
N GLY A 518 -10.75 -16.55 -4.15
CA GLY A 518 -9.43 -16.48 -3.51
C GLY A 518 -9.43 -16.66 -1.99
N GLY A 519 -10.59 -16.74 -1.34
CA GLY A 519 -10.68 -16.88 0.12
C GLY A 519 -10.04 -18.15 0.66
N GLU A 520 -10.28 -19.30 0.01
CA GLU A 520 -9.69 -20.58 0.41
C GLU A 520 -8.16 -20.57 0.26
N LYS A 521 -7.68 -20.17 -0.93
CA LYS A 521 -6.25 -19.98 -1.23
C LYS A 521 -5.56 -19.13 -0.15
N SER A 522 -6.19 -18.03 0.21
CA SER A 522 -5.67 -17.08 1.18
C SER A 522 -5.54 -17.66 2.60
N TRP A 523 -6.46 -18.52 3.03
CA TRP A 523 -6.35 -19.22 4.32
C TRP A 523 -5.26 -20.29 4.34
N TRP A 524 -5.05 -21.00 3.24
CA TRP A 524 -3.93 -21.94 3.11
C TRP A 524 -2.57 -21.24 3.14
N LEU A 525 -2.43 -20.11 2.44
CA LEU A 525 -1.23 -19.26 2.52
C LEU A 525 -1.00 -18.72 3.93
N ARG A 526 -2.06 -18.32 4.65
CA ARG A 526 -1.94 -17.94 6.06
C ARG A 526 -1.48 -19.09 6.96
N LEU A 527 -1.94 -20.31 6.70
CA LEU A 527 -1.49 -21.48 7.46
C LEU A 527 0.00 -21.78 7.20
N TYR A 528 0.42 -21.71 5.93
CA TYR A 528 1.81 -21.83 5.51
C TYR A 528 2.72 -20.80 6.20
N TRP A 529 2.39 -19.52 6.07
CA TRP A 529 3.15 -18.44 6.71
C TRP A 529 3.06 -18.47 8.23
N GLY A 530 1.96 -18.99 8.79
CA GLY A 530 1.81 -19.25 10.22
C GLY A 530 2.84 -20.26 10.74
N GLY A 531 3.11 -21.33 9.98
CA GLY A 531 4.18 -22.29 10.26
C GLY A 531 5.57 -21.63 10.27
N ILE A 532 5.85 -20.78 9.28
CA ILE A 532 7.10 -20.01 9.19
C ILE A 532 7.21 -19.02 10.36
N CYS A 533 6.12 -18.34 10.73
CA CYS A 533 6.08 -17.44 11.87
C CYS A 533 6.36 -18.15 13.21
N ALA A 534 5.95 -19.41 13.35
CA ALA A 534 6.31 -20.22 14.52
C ALA A 534 7.83 -20.45 14.59
N ILE A 535 8.47 -20.74 13.44
CA ILE A 535 9.93 -20.88 13.35
C ILE A 535 10.62 -19.54 13.69
N LEU A 536 10.19 -18.43 13.09
CA LEU A 536 10.73 -17.09 13.36
C LEU A 536 10.60 -16.72 14.84
N SER A 537 9.46 -17.05 15.47
CA SER A 537 9.23 -16.82 16.89
C SER A 537 10.20 -17.62 17.76
N VAL A 538 10.49 -18.87 17.40
CA VAL A 538 11.50 -19.69 18.10
C VAL A 538 12.88 -19.07 17.93
N ILE A 539 13.27 -18.66 16.71
CA ILE A 539 14.57 -18.03 16.48
C ILE A 539 14.70 -16.72 17.29
N ALA A 540 13.68 -15.86 17.27
CA ALA A 540 13.66 -14.64 18.07
C ALA A 540 13.79 -14.92 19.58
N TYR A 541 13.11 -15.95 20.07
CA TYR A 541 13.22 -16.41 21.46
C TYR A 541 14.65 -16.88 21.80
N LEU A 542 15.29 -17.64 20.91
CA LEU A 542 16.65 -18.17 21.12
C LEU A 542 17.70 -17.05 21.15
N LEU A 543 17.55 -16.07 20.25
CA LEU A 543 18.45 -14.93 20.08
C LEU A 543 18.14 -13.75 21.02
N TRP A 544 17.12 -13.87 21.87
CA TRP A 544 16.76 -12.81 22.80
C TRP A 544 17.94 -12.43 23.72
N ARG A 545 18.33 -11.15 23.70
CA ARG A 545 19.47 -10.66 24.49
C ARG A 545 19.04 -10.41 25.94
N ARG A 546 19.70 -11.09 26.87
CA ARG A 546 19.49 -10.97 28.33
C ARG A 546 20.85 -10.82 29.01
N GLY A 547 21.02 -9.77 29.82
CA GLY A 547 22.27 -9.40 30.48
C GLY A 547 23.08 -8.33 29.74
N VAL A 548 24.08 -7.79 30.44
CA VAL A 548 24.96 -6.71 29.95
C VAL A 548 26.02 -7.27 28.99
N ALA A 549 26.27 -6.55 27.88
CA ALA A 549 27.36 -6.81 26.93
C ALA A 549 27.40 -8.21 26.29
N VAL A 550 26.25 -8.84 26.03
CA VAL A 550 26.20 -10.13 25.32
C VAL A 550 26.44 -9.92 23.82
N SER A 551 27.57 -10.40 23.31
CA SER A 551 27.87 -10.41 21.87
C SER A 551 27.01 -11.45 21.13
N LEU A 552 26.71 -11.22 19.86
CA LEU A 552 25.89 -12.11 19.03
C LEU A 552 26.49 -13.53 18.95
N ARG A 553 27.83 -13.63 18.92
CA ARG A 553 28.58 -14.90 18.99
C ARG A 553 28.31 -15.69 20.28
N ALA A 554 28.25 -14.99 21.43
CA ALA A 554 27.93 -15.63 22.70
C ALA A 554 26.47 -16.11 22.77
N GLN A 555 25.57 -15.50 22.00
CA GLN A 555 24.18 -15.95 21.89
C GLN A 555 24.06 -17.23 21.06
N LEU A 556 24.72 -17.25 19.89
CA LEU A 556 24.75 -18.43 19.01
C LEU A 556 25.32 -19.66 19.72
N ALA A 557 26.35 -19.50 20.55
CA ALA A 557 26.91 -20.60 21.35
C ALA A 557 25.90 -21.21 22.36
N ARG A 558 24.87 -20.46 22.77
CA ARG A 558 23.83 -20.92 23.70
C ARG A 558 22.59 -21.49 23.02
N VAL A 559 22.50 -21.41 21.69
CA VAL A 559 21.34 -21.89 20.92
C VAL A 559 21.08 -23.39 21.14
N PRO A 560 22.07 -24.30 21.04
CA PRO A 560 21.81 -25.73 21.19
C PRO A 560 21.20 -26.09 22.56
N ALA A 561 21.67 -25.45 23.63
CA ALA A 561 21.15 -25.67 24.97
C ALA A 561 19.73 -25.11 25.19
N ARG A 562 19.34 -24.08 24.43
CA ARG A 562 18.00 -23.47 24.50
C ARG A 562 17.00 -24.13 23.54
N LEU A 563 17.47 -24.83 22.53
CA LEU A 563 16.67 -25.57 21.55
C LEU A 563 16.34 -26.98 22.06
N VAL A 564 15.83 -27.09 23.29
CA VAL A 564 15.41 -28.36 23.89
C VAL A 564 14.03 -28.18 24.52
N GLY A 565 13.17 -29.19 24.36
CA GLY A 565 11.80 -29.18 24.91
C GLY A 565 10.83 -28.37 24.04
N ALA A 566 10.05 -27.48 24.65
CA ALA A 566 8.97 -26.76 23.98
C ALA A 566 9.40 -25.94 22.74
N PRO A 567 10.53 -25.20 22.74
CA PRO A 567 10.98 -24.47 21.55
C PRO A 567 11.28 -25.39 20.35
N ALA A 568 11.88 -26.57 20.60
CA ALA A 568 12.16 -27.54 19.56
C ALA A 568 10.86 -28.14 18.99
N LEU A 569 9.89 -28.47 19.86
CA LEU A 569 8.59 -28.96 19.42
C LEU A 569 7.84 -27.93 18.57
N ILE A 570 7.83 -26.65 18.97
CA ILE A 570 7.19 -25.57 18.19
C ILE A 570 7.87 -25.38 16.84
N ALA A 571 9.20 -25.43 16.79
CA ALA A 571 9.93 -25.34 15.52
C ALA A 571 9.64 -26.53 14.60
N LEU A 572 9.55 -27.75 15.14
CA LEU A 572 9.19 -28.95 14.38
C LEU A 572 7.75 -28.90 13.85
N ILE A 573 6.80 -28.44 14.67
CA ILE A 573 5.42 -28.23 14.22
C ILE A 573 5.37 -27.17 13.13
N GLY A 574 6.05 -26.03 13.33
CA GLY A 574 6.13 -24.96 12.34
C GLY A 574 6.70 -25.44 11.00
N LEU A 575 7.79 -26.22 11.05
CA LEU A 575 8.41 -26.82 9.87
C LEU A 575 7.49 -27.85 9.19
N GLY A 576 6.83 -28.72 9.98
CA GLY A 576 5.88 -29.70 9.45
C GLY A 576 4.71 -29.03 8.75
N VAL A 577 4.12 -28.00 9.36
CA VAL A 577 3.03 -27.22 8.74
C VAL A 577 3.52 -26.53 7.47
N SER A 578 4.62 -25.76 7.52
CA SER A 578 5.07 -25.01 6.36
C SER A 578 5.50 -25.90 5.19
N THR A 579 6.11 -27.05 5.45
CA THR A 579 6.52 -27.98 4.38
C THR A 579 5.34 -28.71 3.77
N THR A 580 4.36 -29.15 4.57
CA THR A 580 3.18 -29.86 4.07
C THR A 580 2.25 -28.93 3.31
N THR A 581 1.90 -27.77 3.86
CA THR A 581 1.05 -26.81 3.18
C THR A 581 1.77 -26.15 2.01
N GLY A 582 3.06 -25.83 2.15
CA GLY A 582 3.86 -25.27 1.06
C GLY A 582 4.01 -26.24 -0.12
N GLY A 583 4.27 -27.52 0.14
CA GLY A 583 4.34 -28.53 -0.90
C GLY A 583 3.01 -28.77 -1.61
N TRP A 584 1.90 -28.77 -0.87
CA TRP A 584 0.57 -28.86 -1.46
C TRP A 584 0.22 -27.61 -2.29
N MET A 585 0.49 -26.40 -1.78
CA MET A 585 0.27 -25.16 -2.51
C MET A 585 1.12 -25.07 -3.78
N PHE A 586 2.39 -25.49 -3.71
CA PHE A 586 3.26 -25.56 -4.89
C PHE A 586 2.72 -26.53 -5.94
N TYR A 587 2.20 -27.68 -5.52
CA TYR A 587 1.53 -28.61 -6.45
C TYR A 587 0.28 -27.97 -7.09
N GLN A 588 -0.54 -27.26 -6.31
CA GLN A 588 -1.73 -26.55 -6.82
C GLN A 588 -1.38 -25.41 -7.79
N MET A 589 -0.31 -24.68 -7.54
CA MET A 589 0.06 -23.45 -8.27
C MET A 589 1.00 -23.68 -9.46
N ASN A 590 1.86 -24.70 -9.39
CA ASN A 590 2.94 -24.91 -10.37
C ASN A 590 2.83 -26.23 -11.14
N VAL A 591 2.02 -27.19 -10.66
CA VAL A 591 1.87 -28.50 -11.33
C VAL A 591 0.47 -28.66 -11.90
N LEU A 592 -0.56 -28.27 -11.16
CA LEU A 592 -1.95 -28.23 -11.67
C LEU A 592 -2.24 -26.96 -12.49
N ASN A 593 -1.49 -25.89 -12.25
CA ASN A 593 -1.54 -24.65 -13.00
C ASN A 593 -0.14 -24.29 -13.47
N GLU A 594 -0.06 -23.45 -14.49
CA GLU A 594 1.20 -22.90 -14.98
C GLU A 594 1.55 -21.61 -14.23
N TYR A 595 2.76 -21.60 -13.65
CA TYR A 595 3.33 -20.38 -13.07
C TYR A 595 4.19 -19.68 -14.11
N VAL A 596 3.74 -18.53 -14.57
CA VAL A 596 4.46 -17.66 -15.51
C VAL A 596 4.60 -16.29 -14.85
N ILE A 597 5.79 -15.72 -14.93
CA ILE A 597 6.10 -14.40 -14.35
C ILE A 597 5.69 -13.26 -15.29
N SER A 598 5.56 -12.04 -14.75
CA SER A 598 5.17 -10.86 -15.54
C SER A 598 6.08 -10.64 -16.77
N ASP A 599 7.40 -10.78 -16.61
CA ASP A 599 8.36 -10.61 -17.71
C ASP A 599 8.15 -11.62 -18.84
N GLU A 600 7.90 -12.89 -18.51
CA GLU A 600 7.61 -13.95 -19.50
C GLU A 600 6.30 -13.67 -20.24
N GLN A 601 5.28 -13.14 -19.55
CA GLN A 601 4.04 -12.74 -20.18
C GLN A 601 4.23 -11.56 -21.14
N GLU A 602 5.03 -10.56 -20.76
CA GLU A 602 5.37 -9.45 -21.65
C GLU A 602 6.14 -9.94 -22.88
N GLU A 603 7.07 -10.87 -22.70
CA GLU A 603 7.84 -11.49 -23.80
C GLU A 603 6.92 -12.27 -24.75
N GLN A 604 6.00 -13.09 -24.22
CA GLN A 604 4.99 -13.80 -25.02
C GLN A 604 4.14 -12.85 -25.88
N LEU A 605 3.66 -11.74 -25.30
CA LEU A 605 2.87 -10.74 -26.05
C LEU A 605 3.73 -10.02 -27.11
N ALA A 606 5.01 -9.76 -26.82
CA ALA A 606 5.92 -9.16 -27.77
C ALA A 606 6.25 -10.08 -28.95
N ASP A 607 6.45 -11.37 -28.68
CA ASP A 607 6.73 -12.36 -29.72
C ASP A 607 5.49 -12.66 -30.56
N TYR A 608 4.30 -12.70 -29.95
CA TYR A 608 3.03 -12.73 -30.67
C TYR A 608 2.93 -11.57 -31.67
N GLU A 609 3.25 -10.34 -31.25
CA GLU A 609 3.26 -9.19 -32.15
C GLU A 609 4.28 -9.37 -33.28
N LYS A 610 5.52 -9.75 -32.97
CA LYS A 610 6.58 -9.91 -33.98
C LYS A 610 6.25 -10.96 -35.04
N GLN A 611 5.62 -12.06 -34.63
CA GLN A 611 5.34 -13.18 -35.53
C GLN A 611 4.06 -12.96 -36.37
N PHE A 612 3.00 -12.44 -35.76
CA PHE A 612 1.67 -12.46 -36.36
C PHE A 612 1.16 -11.09 -36.85
N LEU A 613 1.83 -9.97 -36.52
CA LEU A 613 1.39 -8.64 -36.95
C LEU A 613 1.28 -8.49 -38.48
N GLN A 614 2.07 -9.27 -39.25
CA GLN A 614 1.96 -9.31 -40.72
C GLN A 614 0.57 -9.74 -41.23
N TYR A 615 -0.19 -10.50 -40.43
CA TYR A 615 -1.51 -11.00 -40.78
C TYR A 615 -2.65 -10.04 -40.43
N GLU A 616 -2.34 -8.91 -39.80
CA GLU A 616 -3.33 -7.91 -39.37
C GLU A 616 -4.30 -7.49 -40.48
N ASN A 617 -3.78 -7.29 -41.70
CA ASN A 617 -4.56 -6.78 -42.82
C ASN A 617 -5.16 -7.89 -43.71
N VAL A 618 -4.94 -9.16 -43.36
CA VAL A 618 -5.55 -10.28 -44.08
C VAL A 618 -7.05 -10.26 -43.81
N LYS A 619 -7.85 -10.24 -44.89
CA LYS A 619 -9.31 -10.31 -44.78
C LYS A 619 -9.71 -11.75 -44.49
N GLN A 620 -10.51 -11.93 -43.45
CA GLN A 620 -11.04 -13.21 -43.02
C GLN A 620 -12.56 -13.25 -43.27
N PRO A 621 -13.15 -14.43 -43.49
CA PRO A 621 -14.59 -14.55 -43.71
C PRO A 621 -15.38 -14.12 -42.46
N SER A 622 -16.56 -13.54 -42.68
CA SER A 622 -17.45 -13.11 -41.61
C SER A 622 -18.34 -14.24 -41.11
N THR A 623 -18.65 -14.23 -39.81
CA THR A 623 -19.66 -15.14 -39.24
C THR A 623 -21.07 -14.60 -39.53
N THR A 624 -21.99 -15.46 -39.96
CA THR A 624 -23.41 -15.09 -40.23
C THR A 624 -24.40 -15.76 -39.29
N HIS A 625 -24.14 -17.01 -38.93
CA HIS A 625 -24.95 -17.78 -38.00
C HIS A 625 -24.07 -18.43 -36.95
N ILE A 626 -24.52 -18.38 -35.70
CA ILE A 626 -23.86 -19.00 -34.56
C ILE A 626 -24.87 -19.94 -33.92
N GLN A 627 -24.52 -21.22 -33.82
CA GLN A 627 -25.21 -22.15 -32.93
C GLN A 627 -24.27 -22.48 -31.78
N LEU A 628 -24.74 -22.39 -30.55
CA LEU A 628 -23.92 -22.58 -29.36
C LEU A 628 -24.71 -23.31 -28.27
N ASP A 629 -24.18 -24.44 -27.81
CA ASP A 629 -24.61 -25.15 -26.63
C ASP A 629 -23.61 -24.89 -25.50
N VAL A 630 -24.10 -24.30 -24.40
CA VAL A 630 -23.30 -23.94 -23.22
C VAL A 630 -23.82 -24.71 -22.01
N ASP A 631 -23.03 -25.66 -21.52
CA ASP A 631 -23.34 -26.39 -20.29
C ASP A 631 -22.51 -25.83 -19.12
N LEU A 632 -23.18 -25.11 -18.22
CA LEU A 632 -22.57 -24.50 -17.05
C LEU A 632 -22.66 -25.43 -15.83
N TYR A 633 -21.52 -25.64 -15.17
CA TYR A 633 -21.39 -26.32 -13.88
C TYR A 633 -20.73 -25.40 -12.84
N PRO A 634 -21.41 -24.32 -12.37
CA PRO A 634 -20.80 -23.25 -11.57
C PRO A 634 -20.15 -23.73 -10.26
N HIS A 635 -20.78 -24.68 -9.55
CA HIS A 635 -20.21 -25.21 -8.30
C HIS A 635 -18.93 -26.02 -8.48
N ALA A 636 -18.73 -26.57 -9.67
CA ALA A 636 -17.52 -27.29 -10.04
C ALA A 636 -16.49 -26.37 -10.73
N GLY A 637 -16.81 -25.08 -10.93
CA GLY A 637 -15.95 -24.16 -11.68
C GLY A 637 -15.70 -24.65 -13.11
N ARG A 638 -16.70 -25.30 -13.73
CA ARG A 638 -16.58 -25.91 -15.06
C ARG A 638 -17.65 -25.40 -16.01
N ALA A 639 -17.27 -25.13 -17.25
CA ALA A 639 -18.19 -24.85 -18.34
C ALA A 639 -17.76 -25.61 -19.59
N LEU A 640 -18.72 -26.16 -20.33
CA LEU A 640 -18.50 -26.84 -21.60
C LEU A 640 -19.20 -26.07 -22.70
N PHE A 641 -18.51 -25.91 -23.81
CA PHE A 641 -18.99 -25.16 -24.96
C PHE A 641 -18.91 -26.04 -26.19
N LYS A 642 -20.00 -26.12 -26.93
CA LYS A 642 -20.02 -26.71 -28.27
C LYS A 642 -20.67 -25.71 -29.19
N GLY A 643 -19.98 -25.35 -30.26
CA GLY A 643 -20.48 -24.35 -31.18
C GLY A 643 -20.23 -24.70 -32.63
N SER A 644 -21.03 -24.08 -33.49
CA SER A 644 -20.79 -24.06 -34.93
C SER A 644 -21.00 -22.66 -35.47
N TYR A 645 -20.06 -22.20 -36.29
CA TYR A 645 -20.12 -20.95 -37.02
C TYR A 645 -20.38 -21.21 -38.49
N THR A 646 -21.41 -20.58 -39.04
CA THR A 646 -21.59 -20.48 -40.49
C THR A 646 -20.86 -19.23 -40.97
N LEU A 647 -19.72 -19.45 -41.60
CA LEU A 647 -18.87 -18.41 -42.18
C LEU A 647 -19.33 -18.13 -43.61
N ILE A 648 -19.26 -16.87 -44.04
CA ILE A 648 -19.45 -16.46 -45.44
C ILE A 648 -18.22 -15.70 -45.92
N ASN A 649 -17.77 -15.98 -47.14
CA ASN A 649 -16.69 -15.20 -47.73
C ASN A 649 -17.24 -13.91 -48.35
N ASP A 650 -17.26 -12.83 -47.57
CA ASP A 650 -17.60 -11.47 -47.97
C ASP A 650 -16.37 -10.60 -48.25
N THR A 651 -15.17 -11.19 -48.30
CA THR A 651 -13.90 -10.45 -48.45
C THR A 651 -13.70 -9.83 -49.83
N GLY A 652 -14.44 -10.32 -50.83
CA GLY A 652 -14.35 -9.93 -52.25
C GLY A 652 -13.30 -10.68 -53.06
N ALA A 653 -12.54 -11.60 -52.45
CA ALA A 653 -11.54 -12.45 -53.11
C ALA A 653 -11.61 -13.90 -52.55
N PRO A 654 -11.07 -14.91 -53.25
CA PRO A 654 -10.96 -16.26 -52.69
C PRO A 654 -10.16 -16.26 -51.39
N VAL A 655 -10.65 -16.94 -50.36
CA VAL A 655 -9.93 -17.13 -49.09
C VAL A 655 -9.20 -18.47 -49.15
N GLU A 656 -7.87 -18.40 -49.11
CA GLU A 656 -6.99 -19.57 -49.16
C GLU A 656 -6.62 -20.07 -47.76
N GLU A 657 -6.55 -19.18 -46.77
CA GLU A 657 -6.13 -19.50 -45.40
C GLU A 657 -7.11 -18.91 -44.38
N LEU A 658 -7.53 -19.74 -43.43
CA LEU A 658 -8.32 -19.35 -42.27
C LEU A 658 -7.39 -19.20 -41.06
N HIS A 659 -7.36 -18.00 -40.49
CA HIS A 659 -6.59 -17.69 -39.30
C HIS A 659 -7.51 -17.79 -38.09
N VAL A 660 -7.16 -18.68 -37.15
CA VAL A 660 -7.94 -18.95 -35.96
C VAL A 660 -7.14 -18.54 -34.74
N LEU A 661 -7.75 -17.70 -33.90
CA LEU A 661 -7.21 -17.20 -32.65
C LEU A 661 -8.06 -17.70 -31.49
N PHE A 662 -7.45 -18.38 -30.54
CA PHE A 662 -8.06 -18.80 -29.29
C PHE A 662 -7.07 -18.57 -28.16
N GLN A 663 -7.12 -17.37 -27.57
CA GLN A 663 -6.24 -16.95 -26.48
C GLN A 663 -7.07 -16.72 -25.21
N ASP A 664 -7.24 -17.77 -24.39
CA ASP A 664 -7.78 -17.63 -23.03
C ASP A 664 -6.95 -18.45 -22.05
N GLY A 665 -6.64 -17.88 -20.88
CA GLY A 665 -5.79 -18.53 -19.87
C GLY A 665 -6.51 -19.53 -18.97
N TYR A 666 -7.81 -19.78 -19.18
CA TYR A 666 -8.64 -20.63 -18.32
C TYR A 666 -9.50 -21.63 -19.12
N SER A 667 -9.64 -21.45 -20.42
CA SER A 667 -10.38 -22.33 -21.33
C SER A 667 -9.42 -23.00 -22.31
N ASP A 668 -9.69 -24.25 -22.63
CA ASP A 668 -8.95 -25.06 -23.60
C ASP A 668 -9.84 -25.37 -24.81
N LEU A 669 -9.31 -25.17 -26.01
CA LEU A 669 -9.96 -25.58 -27.25
C LEU A 669 -9.72 -27.09 -27.46
N THR A 670 -10.75 -27.90 -27.24
CA THR A 670 -10.67 -29.37 -27.28
C THR A 670 -10.87 -29.96 -28.66
N GLU A 671 -11.73 -29.35 -29.48
CA GLU A 671 -12.02 -29.79 -30.83
C GLU A 671 -12.20 -28.57 -31.74
N LEU A 672 -11.65 -28.64 -32.95
CA LEU A 672 -11.86 -27.67 -34.01
C LEU A 672 -11.94 -28.44 -35.34
N ASP A 673 -13.09 -28.36 -36.00
CA ASP A 673 -13.36 -29.00 -37.29
C ASP A 673 -13.65 -27.91 -38.33
N ILE A 674 -12.75 -27.81 -39.29
CA ILE A 674 -12.83 -26.89 -40.43
C ILE A 674 -12.87 -27.77 -41.70
N PRO A 675 -14.05 -27.97 -42.31
CA PRO A 675 -14.17 -28.80 -43.49
C PRO A 675 -13.29 -28.29 -44.64
N GLY A 676 -12.45 -29.17 -45.19
CA GLY A 676 -11.49 -28.79 -46.24
C GLY A 676 -10.29 -27.99 -45.74
N GLY A 677 -10.17 -27.72 -44.44
CA GLY A 677 -9.02 -27.07 -43.82
C GLY A 677 -7.91 -28.07 -43.47
N THR A 678 -6.68 -27.78 -43.90
CA THR A 678 -5.48 -28.49 -43.46
C THR A 678 -4.63 -27.55 -42.62
N LEU A 679 -4.30 -27.95 -41.39
CA LEU A 679 -3.47 -27.15 -40.47
C LEU A 679 -2.06 -26.96 -41.05
N THR A 680 -1.66 -25.72 -41.31
CA THR A 680 -0.35 -25.35 -41.87
C THR A 680 0.58 -24.71 -40.85
N LEU A 681 0.04 -24.04 -39.84
CA LEU A 681 0.77 -23.48 -38.70
C LEU A 681 -0.01 -23.79 -37.41
N ASP A 682 0.69 -24.36 -36.43
CA ASP A 682 0.13 -24.69 -35.12
C ASP A 682 0.98 -24.07 -34.02
N GLU A 683 0.53 -22.93 -33.52
CA GLU A 683 1.15 -22.14 -32.45
C GLU A 683 0.11 -21.94 -31.33
N GLN A 684 -0.78 -22.92 -31.15
CA GLN A 684 -1.91 -22.87 -30.22
C GLN A 684 -1.47 -22.85 -28.75
N GLU A 685 -0.40 -23.58 -28.41
CA GLU A 685 0.09 -23.72 -27.03
C GLU A 685 0.73 -22.42 -26.52
N ASP A 686 1.60 -21.81 -27.32
CA ASP A 686 2.33 -20.60 -26.91
C ASP A 686 1.54 -19.31 -27.13
N TYR A 687 0.75 -19.25 -28.21
CA TYR A 687 0.11 -18.00 -28.65
C TYR A 687 -1.37 -18.16 -28.98
N GLY A 688 -1.98 -19.33 -28.82
CA GLY A 688 -3.38 -19.53 -29.20
C GLY A 688 -3.67 -19.24 -30.67
N TYR A 689 -2.68 -19.41 -31.57
CA TYR A 689 -2.80 -19.03 -32.98
C TYR A 689 -2.63 -20.23 -33.91
N GLN A 690 -3.55 -20.42 -34.84
CA GLN A 690 -3.50 -21.48 -35.84
C GLN A 690 -3.84 -20.96 -37.24
N ILE A 691 -3.24 -21.56 -38.27
CA ILE A 691 -3.55 -21.26 -39.67
C ILE A 691 -3.96 -22.54 -40.38
N TYR A 692 -5.10 -22.51 -41.07
CA TYR A 692 -5.63 -23.61 -41.85
C TYR A 692 -5.69 -23.23 -43.33
N ALA A 693 -5.01 -23.97 -44.19
CA ALA A 693 -5.16 -23.84 -45.65
C ALA A 693 -6.43 -24.55 -46.12
N LEU A 694 -7.27 -23.87 -46.90
CA LEU A 694 -8.55 -24.38 -47.40
C LEU A 694 -8.38 -25.02 -48.79
N GLU A 695 -8.68 -26.30 -48.90
CA GLU A 695 -8.73 -27.05 -50.16
C GLU A 695 -10.11 -27.75 -50.32
N PRO A 696 -10.99 -27.28 -51.22
CA PRO A 696 -10.81 -26.16 -52.15
C PRO A 696 -10.85 -24.78 -51.45
N VAL A 697 -10.21 -23.78 -52.08
CA VAL A 697 -10.25 -22.38 -51.61
C VAL A 697 -11.69 -21.87 -51.55
N MET A 698 -12.03 -21.09 -50.53
CA MET A 698 -13.39 -20.61 -50.32
C MET A 698 -13.68 -19.45 -51.28
N ALA A 699 -14.55 -19.66 -52.26
CA ALA A 699 -14.90 -18.66 -53.27
C ALA A 699 -15.70 -17.49 -52.66
N PRO A 700 -15.67 -16.28 -53.25
CA PRO A 700 -16.51 -15.17 -52.81
C PRO A 700 -18.00 -15.55 -52.78
N GLY A 701 -18.65 -15.32 -51.64
CA GLY A 701 -20.04 -15.68 -51.38
C GLY A 701 -20.28 -17.14 -50.99
N GLU A 702 -19.25 -17.99 -51.00
CA GLU A 702 -19.35 -19.36 -50.49
C GLU A 702 -19.52 -19.35 -48.97
N THR A 703 -20.16 -20.40 -48.44
CA THR A 703 -20.39 -20.59 -47.00
C THR A 703 -19.68 -21.84 -46.49
N LEU A 704 -19.08 -21.74 -45.31
CA LEU A 704 -18.37 -22.83 -44.64
C LEU A 704 -18.92 -23.00 -43.22
N GLU A 705 -19.17 -24.22 -42.79
CA GLU A 705 -19.58 -24.53 -41.42
C GLU A 705 -18.35 -24.98 -40.62
N MET A 706 -17.88 -24.15 -39.69
CA MET A 706 -16.81 -24.47 -38.76
C MET A 706 -17.42 -24.93 -37.44
N ARG A 707 -16.93 -26.04 -36.86
CA ARG A 707 -17.39 -26.55 -35.56
C ARG A 707 -16.27 -26.53 -34.55
N PHE A 708 -16.61 -26.27 -33.29
CA PHE A 708 -15.64 -26.28 -32.21
C PHE A 708 -16.24 -26.81 -30.92
N ALA A 709 -15.38 -27.33 -30.05
CA ALA A 709 -15.69 -27.60 -28.67
C ALA A 709 -14.58 -27.04 -27.78
N ALA A 710 -14.96 -26.35 -26.71
CA ALA A 710 -14.04 -25.84 -25.72
C ALA A 710 -14.51 -26.23 -24.32
N GLU A 711 -13.58 -26.32 -23.39
CA GLU A 711 -13.91 -26.46 -21.97
C GLU A 711 -13.16 -25.45 -21.13
N ARG A 712 -13.83 -24.92 -20.12
CA ARG A 712 -13.24 -24.09 -19.08
C ARG A 712 -13.29 -24.88 -17.79
N ILE A 713 -12.15 -25.21 -17.21
CA ILE A 713 -12.07 -25.97 -15.97
C ILE A 713 -11.16 -25.26 -14.98
N HIS A 714 -11.72 -24.87 -13.84
CA HIS A 714 -10.95 -24.34 -12.74
C HIS A 714 -10.26 -25.46 -11.96
N ASN A 715 -8.98 -25.69 -12.24
CA ASN A 715 -8.16 -26.69 -11.53
C ASN A 715 -7.20 -26.00 -10.55
N GLY A 716 -7.30 -26.35 -9.26
CA GLY A 716 -6.35 -25.87 -8.25
C GLY A 716 -6.32 -24.36 -8.02
N PHE A 717 -5.24 -23.85 -7.44
CA PHE A 717 -5.09 -22.43 -7.11
C PHE A 717 -4.12 -21.75 -8.06
N SER A 718 -4.55 -20.66 -8.70
CA SER A 718 -3.72 -19.90 -9.62
C SER A 718 -2.85 -18.84 -8.92
N THR A 719 -1.67 -18.59 -9.49
CA THR A 719 -0.77 -17.47 -9.17
C THR A 719 -1.15 -16.17 -9.88
N ARG A 720 -1.81 -16.25 -11.05
CA ARG A 720 -2.16 -15.13 -11.95
C ARG A 720 -3.48 -14.42 -11.60
N GLY A 721 -3.96 -14.61 -10.37
CA GLY A 721 -5.32 -14.19 -9.96
C GLY A 721 -6.33 -15.33 -10.11
N GLU A 722 -7.54 -15.12 -9.61
CA GLU A 722 -8.61 -16.11 -9.67
C GLU A 722 -9.55 -15.81 -10.83
N ASP A 723 -10.11 -16.84 -11.45
CA ASP A 723 -11.15 -16.67 -12.47
C ASP A 723 -12.40 -16.04 -11.86
N THR A 724 -12.71 -14.81 -12.27
CA THR A 724 -13.93 -14.11 -11.85
C THR A 724 -15.09 -14.26 -12.83
N ARG A 725 -14.88 -14.91 -13.98
CA ARG A 725 -15.88 -15.07 -15.05
C ARG A 725 -16.82 -16.23 -14.76
N LEU A 726 -16.29 -17.35 -14.26
CA LEU A 726 -17.06 -18.53 -13.87
C LEU A 726 -16.91 -18.80 -12.36
N VAL A 727 -17.87 -18.32 -11.57
CA VAL A 727 -17.86 -18.44 -10.11
C VAL A 727 -19.13 -19.13 -9.62
N LYS A 728 -19.12 -19.64 -8.38
CA LYS A 728 -20.20 -20.49 -7.85
C LYS A 728 -21.59 -19.85 -7.92
N ASN A 729 -21.68 -18.54 -7.70
CA ASN A 729 -22.93 -17.78 -7.69
C ASN A 729 -22.90 -16.60 -8.70
N GLY A 730 -22.33 -16.84 -9.88
CA GLY A 730 -22.34 -15.88 -10.97
C GLY A 730 -21.56 -16.39 -12.18
N THR A 731 -22.05 -16.12 -13.38
CA THR A 731 -21.34 -16.45 -14.61
C THR A 731 -21.47 -15.29 -15.58
N PHE A 732 -20.34 -14.77 -16.02
CA PHE A 732 -20.26 -13.72 -17.02
C PHE A 732 -19.12 -14.10 -17.97
N LEU A 733 -19.46 -14.72 -19.10
CA LEU A 733 -18.51 -15.23 -20.08
C LEU A 733 -18.65 -14.44 -21.37
N ASN A 734 -17.53 -14.06 -21.96
CA ASN A 734 -17.51 -13.45 -23.30
C ASN A 734 -17.11 -14.49 -24.33
N ASN A 735 -17.57 -14.34 -25.57
CA ASN A 735 -17.26 -15.27 -26.66
C ASN A 735 -15.74 -15.46 -26.89
N ALA A 736 -14.94 -14.40 -26.76
CA ALA A 736 -13.48 -14.48 -26.90
C ALA A 736 -12.80 -15.38 -25.85
N GLU A 737 -13.49 -15.68 -24.74
CA GLU A 737 -12.96 -16.50 -23.64
C GLU A 737 -13.23 -18.00 -23.82
N PHE A 738 -14.10 -18.39 -24.77
CA PHE A 738 -14.49 -19.80 -24.95
C PHE A 738 -14.74 -20.21 -26.40
N ALA A 739 -14.67 -19.29 -27.36
CA ALA A 739 -14.90 -19.59 -28.77
C ALA A 739 -13.80 -19.00 -29.67
N PRO A 740 -13.41 -19.74 -30.73
CA PRO A 740 -12.35 -19.30 -31.65
C PRO A 740 -12.73 -18.00 -32.35
N GLN A 741 -11.83 -17.04 -32.33
CA GLN A 741 -11.92 -15.80 -33.09
C GLN A 741 -11.25 -15.97 -34.45
N LEU A 742 -11.70 -15.22 -35.46
CA LEU A 742 -11.12 -15.26 -36.79
C LEU A 742 -10.24 -14.03 -37.04
N GLY A 743 -9.01 -14.29 -37.50
CA GLY A 743 -8.01 -13.28 -37.81
C GLY A 743 -7.13 -12.89 -36.63
N PHE A 744 -6.46 -11.75 -36.78
CA PHE A 744 -5.52 -11.20 -35.82
C PHE A 744 -6.19 -10.20 -34.88
N ASP A 745 -5.92 -10.30 -33.59
CA ASP A 745 -6.41 -9.36 -32.57
C ASP A 745 -5.29 -8.44 -32.07
N ARG A 746 -5.58 -7.13 -32.04
CA ARG A 746 -4.72 -6.08 -31.48
C ARG A 746 -4.82 -5.98 -29.95
N SER A 747 -5.83 -6.58 -29.32
CA SER A 747 -6.03 -6.51 -27.87
C SER A 747 -4.90 -7.17 -27.08
N ALA A 748 -4.27 -8.18 -27.68
CA ALA A 748 -3.11 -8.91 -27.16
C ALA A 748 -1.75 -8.23 -27.47
N LEU A 749 -1.74 -6.93 -27.78
CA LEU A 749 -0.50 -6.18 -28.01
C LEU A 749 -0.10 -5.37 -26.78
N LEU A 750 1.20 -5.30 -26.53
CA LEU A 750 1.76 -4.43 -25.50
C LEU A 750 1.41 -2.97 -25.81
N GLN A 751 0.77 -2.27 -24.88
CA GLN A 751 0.41 -0.85 -25.06
C GLN A 751 1.46 0.10 -24.47
N ASP A 752 2.09 -0.31 -23.35
CA ASP A 752 3.05 0.54 -22.66
C ASP A 752 4.31 0.78 -23.51
N ARG A 753 4.66 2.06 -23.69
CA ARG A 753 5.76 2.45 -24.58
C ARG A 753 7.13 2.05 -24.07
N SER A 754 7.32 1.97 -22.76
CA SER A 754 8.61 1.56 -22.18
C SER A 754 8.83 0.07 -22.40
N THR A 755 7.79 -0.72 -22.16
CA THR A 755 7.77 -2.17 -22.36
C THR A 755 7.92 -2.53 -23.83
N ARG A 756 7.21 -1.84 -24.74
CA ARG A 756 7.38 -2.05 -26.19
C ARG A 756 8.82 -1.86 -26.65
N ARG A 757 9.51 -0.83 -26.13
CA ARG A 757 10.92 -0.57 -26.48
C ARG A 757 11.88 -1.58 -25.86
N LYS A 758 11.60 -2.07 -24.64
CA LYS A 758 12.35 -3.19 -24.03
C LYS A 758 12.40 -4.41 -24.96
N TYR A 759 11.35 -4.65 -25.75
CA TYR A 759 11.25 -5.77 -26.70
C TYR A 759 11.48 -5.38 -28.18
N ASP A 760 12.06 -4.20 -28.45
CA ASP A 760 12.34 -3.69 -29.80
C ASP A 760 11.10 -3.56 -30.71
N LEU A 761 9.92 -3.35 -30.13
CA LEU A 761 8.68 -3.14 -30.87
C LEU A 761 8.55 -1.68 -31.34
N PRO A 762 7.91 -1.43 -32.50
CA PRO A 762 7.63 -0.08 -32.97
C PRO A 762 6.75 0.67 -31.96
N ALA A 763 6.75 2.01 -32.04
CA ALA A 763 5.86 2.83 -31.22
C ALA A 763 4.39 2.39 -31.39
N GLU A 764 3.60 2.55 -30.31
CA GLU A 764 2.19 2.15 -30.21
C GLU A 764 1.42 2.39 -31.52
N LEU A 765 0.75 1.32 -32.00
CA LEU A 765 -0.13 1.38 -33.16
C LEU A 765 -1.33 2.26 -32.81
N ARG A 766 -1.26 3.52 -33.22
CA ARG A 766 -2.35 4.47 -32.99
C ARG A 766 -3.65 3.94 -33.58
N MET A 767 -4.77 4.27 -32.94
CA MET A 767 -6.07 4.07 -33.55
C MET A 767 -6.09 4.71 -34.95
N PRO A 768 -6.74 4.06 -35.93
CA PRO A 768 -6.93 4.65 -37.25
C PRO A 768 -7.50 6.06 -37.15
N LYS A 769 -7.10 6.92 -38.08
CA LYS A 769 -7.62 8.28 -38.11
C LYS A 769 -9.11 8.25 -38.50
N LEU A 770 -9.88 9.25 -38.09
CA LEU A 770 -11.31 9.33 -38.42
C LEU A 770 -11.58 9.41 -39.93
N GLU A 771 -10.60 9.87 -40.70
CA GLU A 771 -10.65 9.94 -42.16
C GLU A 771 -10.37 8.58 -42.85
N ASP A 772 -9.87 7.60 -42.11
CA ASP A 772 -9.64 6.25 -42.64
C ASP A 772 -10.98 5.49 -42.70
N GLU A 773 -11.63 5.53 -43.86
CA GLU A 773 -12.90 4.84 -44.05
C GLU A 773 -12.77 3.32 -43.99
N SER A 774 -11.60 2.76 -44.32
CA SER A 774 -11.37 1.31 -44.24
C SER A 774 -11.41 0.79 -42.81
N ALA A 775 -11.11 1.64 -41.83
CA ALA A 775 -11.24 1.31 -40.42
C ALA A 775 -12.70 1.19 -39.95
N ARG A 776 -13.68 1.57 -40.78
CA ARG A 776 -15.11 1.35 -40.50
C ARG A 776 -15.58 -0.06 -40.84
N ASP A 777 -14.78 -0.80 -41.62
CA ASP A 777 -15.10 -2.18 -41.99
C ASP A 777 -14.96 -3.12 -40.77
N ARG A 778 -14.15 -2.74 -39.77
CA ARG A 778 -13.93 -3.48 -38.52
C ARG A 778 -14.57 -2.75 -37.34
N ASN A 779 -15.39 -3.45 -36.55
CA ASN A 779 -15.87 -2.93 -35.28
C ASN A 779 -15.04 -3.50 -34.11
N TYR A 780 -15.15 -2.91 -32.92
CA TYR A 780 -14.38 -3.33 -31.74
C TYR A 780 -14.80 -4.71 -31.17
N VAL A 781 -15.91 -5.28 -31.65
CA VAL A 781 -16.52 -6.56 -31.25
C VAL A 781 -16.21 -7.66 -32.28
N GLY A 782 -15.67 -7.33 -33.46
CA GLY A 782 -15.31 -8.25 -34.52
C GLY A 782 -15.44 -7.64 -35.93
N ASN A 783 -14.86 -8.33 -36.92
CA ASN A 783 -15.02 -7.98 -38.34
C ASN A 783 -16.28 -8.63 -38.92
N VAL A 784 -17.44 -8.38 -38.31
CA VAL A 784 -18.72 -9.01 -38.68
C VAL A 784 -19.89 -8.03 -38.59
N ASP A 785 -20.85 -8.20 -39.51
CA ASP A 785 -22.18 -7.58 -39.45
C ASP A 785 -23.06 -8.26 -38.36
N TRP A 786 -24.35 -7.94 -38.31
CA TRP A 786 -25.30 -8.61 -37.42
C TRP A 786 -25.35 -10.12 -37.67
N VAL A 787 -25.16 -10.89 -36.59
CA VAL A 787 -25.16 -12.35 -36.61
C VAL A 787 -26.48 -12.91 -36.08
N MET A 788 -27.01 -13.93 -36.73
CA MET A 788 -28.10 -14.74 -36.17
C MET A 788 -27.51 -15.71 -35.16
N SER A 789 -28.06 -15.75 -33.95
CA SER A 789 -27.58 -16.65 -32.89
C SER A 789 -28.70 -17.55 -32.37
N ASP A 790 -28.38 -18.84 -32.26
CA ASP A 790 -29.18 -19.85 -31.58
C ASP A 790 -28.33 -20.41 -30.43
N ILE A 791 -28.65 -19.99 -29.20
CA ILE A 791 -27.84 -20.28 -28.02
C ILE A 791 -28.70 -21.05 -27.03
N THR A 792 -28.30 -22.28 -26.74
CA THR A 792 -28.87 -23.08 -25.66
C THR A 792 -27.93 -23.01 -24.47
N VAL A 793 -28.43 -22.52 -23.33
CA VAL A 793 -27.67 -22.51 -22.08
C VAL A 793 -28.31 -23.48 -21.10
N THR A 794 -27.58 -24.51 -20.72
CA THR A 794 -27.94 -25.42 -19.63
C THR A 794 -27.23 -24.96 -18.37
N THR A 795 -27.97 -24.79 -17.29
CA THR A 795 -27.40 -24.58 -15.96
C THR A 795 -28.26 -25.25 -14.90
N ARG A 796 -27.86 -25.15 -13.64
CA ARG A 796 -28.63 -25.65 -12.52
C ARG A 796 -29.96 -24.91 -12.37
N ALA A 797 -30.99 -25.65 -11.94
CA ALA A 797 -32.34 -25.12 -11.78
C ALA A 797 -32.47 -23.97 -10.74
N ASP A 798 -31.53 -23.86 -9.81
CA ASP A 798 -31.46 -22.81 -8.79
C ASP A 798 -30.64 -21.59 -9.23
N GLN A 799 -29.98 -21.62 -10.39
CA GLN A 799 -29.40 -20.42 -11.00
C GLN A 799 -30.51 -19.60 -11.68
N THR A 800 -30.64 -18.34 -11.29
CA THR A 800 -31.48 -17.36 -11.98
C THR A 800 -30.65 -16.62 -13.03
N ALA A 801 -31.04 -16.77 -14.30
CA ALA A 801 -30.48 -16.08 -15.45
C ALA A 801 -30.96 -14.63 -15.55
#